data_AF-R6H541-F1
#
_entry.id   AF-R6H541-F1
#
_cell.length_a   1.000
_cell.length_b   1.000
_cell.length_c   1.000
_cell.angle_alpha   90.00
_cell.angle_beta   90.00
_cell.angle_gamma   90.00
#
_symmetry.space_group_name_H-M   'P 1'
#
loop_
_entity.id
_entity.type
_entity.pdbx_description
1 polymer ?
#
loop_
_entity_poly.entity_id
_entity_poly.type
_entity_poly.pdbx_seq_one_letter_code
_entity_poly.pdbx_strand_id
1 'polypeptide(L)'
;MKKTTILIIVVLFMVIGYAAYNVTFNIYGKNSIVENLSNFNVYFHSIKVNGNEVEGINSNKDSFTIEGNINGTVDYEIINDSTDYDANTFVNCTIDDNTTGNTLEFDYTGGEQVFTTIEDAVYKLETWGAQGATDSTTYHGGYGGYSVGEIKLSKGDRLYVYVGEKGKKLVTDTNVGQFSSYPNGGAVKLNSLSTLKLTYSSGGGSTHISNKQGLISDLYNTKNNIVMVAGGGGGTSTYWGYNDHGGSGGGVKGGATTTNFPNGSVINNNPTGGDQRSGGTGGGNLDGHNATGWLNGVFGLGGGTSVTTSTTNVSGGGGGGFYGGGASWGGSGAGGSGYIGSTLLKDKIMYCYNCLESSEIDIKTISTTCVSETPTTACAKSGNGYARITQISVKKNINSKENMIVAQEIISSSIPNLKAKSITCKLNISKLERTEKNDYSAGHIWKYEYTGDEQAFIAPTTGTYKLEIWGAQGATDSTTYHGGYGGYSSGDIQLIKGDKLFIYVGEKGKNINTSKETGEVFAYPNGGAVKTLNIGDHYMIYSSGGGSTHISNISGLISNLKDQKNSILIVAGGGGGACTWWKIEDHGGSGGGYIGTTTSKNYTNGNTINFNPTAGSQSSGGSGGGNLYGNNPASWLNGKFGIGGGSKVTNTVNISSGGGGGFYGGGASWGGSAAGGSGYIGNSLLSNKAMYCYNCQESKDISTKTISTTCTSATPKENCSKQGNGYARITLVNVS
;
A
#
# COMPACT_ATOMS: atom_id res chain seq x y z
N MET A 1 -29.96 -2.05 -29.44
CA MET A 1 -31.11 -2.07 -30.37
C MET A 1 -32.38 -2.38 -29.58
N LYS A 2 -33.48 -1.64 -29.81
CA LYS A 2 -34.73 -1.78 -29.04
C LYS A 2 -35.48 -3.07 -29.41
N LYS A 3 -36.04 -3.75 -28.40
CA LYS A 3 -36.74 -5.06 -28.46
C LYS A 3 -37.84 -5.18 -29.53
N THR A 4 -38.31 -4.06 -30.09
CA THR A 4 -39.42 -4.02 -31.06
C THR A 4 -39.04 -4.51 -32.46
N THR A 5 -37.76 -4.45 -32.86
CA THR A 5 -37.35 -4.85 -34.22
C THR A 5 -37.11 -6.36 -34.35
N ILE A 6 -36.79 -7.06 -33.27
CA ILE A 6 -36.55 -8.52 -33.27
C ILE A 6 -37.87 -9.29 -33.49
N LEU A 7 -39.00 -8.76 -33.01
CA LEU A 7 -40.30 -9.40 -33.17
C LEU A 7 -40.78 -9.40 -34.64
N ILE A 8 -40.40 -8.39 -35.43
CA ILE A 8 -40.78 -8.28 -36.85
C ILE A 8 -40.05 -9.32 -37.71
N ILE A 9 -38.82 -9.70 -37.34
CA ILE A 9 -38.05 -10.71 -38.06
C ILE A 9 -38.59 -12.11 -37.77
N VAL A 10 -38.98 -12.42 -36.53
CA VAL A 10 -39.53 -13.75 -36.17
C VAL A 10 -40.92 -13.98 -36.79
N VAL A 11 -41.74 -12.94 -36.93
CA VAL A 11 -43.06 -13.05 -37.58
C VAL A 11 -42.94 -13.28 -39.09
N LEU A 12 -41.86 -12.84 -39.73
CA LEU A 12 -41.60 -13.13 -41.16
C LEU A 12 -41.22 -14.60 -41.41
N PHE A 13 -40.75 -15.34 -40.39
CA PHE A 13 -40.38 -16.74 -40.50
C PHE A 13 -41.53 -17.74 -40.32
N MET A 14 -42.70 -17.31 -39.83
CA MET A 14 -43.86 -18.21 -39.69
C MET A 14 -44.72 -18.35 -40.96
N VAL A 15 -44.43 -17.60 -42.04
CA VAL A 15 -45.30 -17.56 -43.23
C VAL A 15 -44.80 -18.43 -44.39
N ILE A 16 -43.62 -19.04 -44.33
CA ILE A 16 -43.11 -19.88 -45.42
C ILE A 16 -42.98 -21.32 -44.96
N GLY A 17 -44.13 -22.00 -44.94
CA GLY A 17 -44.18 -23.44 -45.02
C GLY A 17 -43.82 -23.91 -46.42
N TYR A 18 -43.25 -25.11 -46.49
CA TYR A 18 -43.10 -25.95 -47.68
C TYR A 18 -42.17 -25.43 -48.80
N ALA A 19 -40.90 -25.79 -48.71
CA ALA A 19 -40.18 -26.58 -49.72
C ALA A 19 -38.67 -26.41 -49.48
N ALA A 20 -37.95 -27.53 -49.48
CA ALA A 20 -36.50 -27.57 -49.35
C ALA A 20 -35.83 -26.70 -50.43
N TYR A 21 -35.11 -25.68 -50.00
CA TYR A 21 -33.98 -25.12 -50.74
C TYR A 21 -32.90 -24.75 -49.72
N ASN A 22 -31.67 -25.17 -50.01
CA ASN A 22 -30.48 -24.62 -49.33
C ASN A 22 -30.51 -23.10 -49.51
N VAL A 23 -30.78 -22.37 -48.43
CA VAL A 23 -30.67 -20.91 -48.43
C VAL A 23 -29.22 -20.57 -48.10
N THR A 24 -28.44 -20.23 -49.12
CA THR A 24 -27.11 -19.63 -48.92
C THR A 24 -27.29 -18.12 -48.72
N PHE A 25 -26.96 -17.64 -47.52
CA PHE A 25 -27.04 -16.22 -47.17
C PHE A 25 -25.71 -15.53 -47.49
N ASN A 26 -25.66 -14.75 -48.56
CA ASN A 26 -24.51 -13.88 -48.84
C ASN A 26 -24.81 -12.46 -48.39
N ILE A 27 -24.14 -12.01 -47.32
CA ILE A 27 -24.23 -10.64 -46.82
C ILE A 27 -23.16 -9.82 -47.54
N TYR A 28 -23.57 -8.95 -48.47
CA TYR A 28 -22.68 -7.99 -49.12
C TYR A 28 -22.87 -6.60 -48.49
N GLY A 29 -21.91 -6.21 -47.67
CA GLY A 29 -21.86 -4.89 -47.03
C GLY A 29 -20.74 -4.83 -45.99
N LYS A 30 -20.01 -3.72 -45.94
CA LYS A 30 -18.93 -3.48 -44.97
C LYS A 30 -19.54 -3.16 -43.59
N ASN A 31 -20.16 -4.16 -42.97
CA ASN A 31 -20.75 -4.07 -41.63
C ASN A 31 -19.97 -4.97 -40.68
N SER A 32 -19.37 -4.37 -39.66
CA SER A 32 -18.85 -5.06 -38.49
C SER A 32 -19.99 -5.79 -37.80
N ILE A 33 -19.98 -7.12 -37.87
CA ILE A 33 -20.73 -7.96 -36.94
C ILE A 33 -20.15 -7.61 -35.57
N VAL A 34 -20.95 -7.01 -34.68
CA VAL A 34 -20.51 -6.75 -33.31
C VAL A 34 -20.31 -8.12 -32.66
N GLU A 35 -19.06 -8.53 -32.55
CA GLU A 35 -18.66 -9.70 -31.77
C GLU A 35 -19.31 -9.63 -30.39
N ASN A 36 -19.80 -10.77 -29.91
CA ASN A 36 -20.32 -10.85 -28.55
C ASN A 36 -19.15 -10.72 -27.55
N LEU A 37 -18.80 -9.48 -27.22
CA LEU A 37 -17.75 -9.13 -26.26
C LEU A 37 -18.12 -9.50 -24.81
N SER A 38 -19.36 -9.96 -24.54
CA SER A 38 -19.75 -10.38 -23.19
C SER A 38 -19.01 -11.62 -22.68
N ASN A 39 -18.28 -12.31 -23.56
CA ASN A 39 -17.58 -13.56 -23.28
C ASN A 39 -16.05 -13.41 -23.24
N PHE A 40 -15.51 -12.18 -23.32
CA PHE A 40 -14.07 -11.95 -23.20
C PHE A 40 -13.72 -11.43 -21.81
N ASN A 41 -13.10 -12.26 -20.99
CA ASN A 41 -12.79 -11.96 -19.60
C ASN A 41 -11.43 -12.55 -19.21
N VAL A 42 -10.41 -11.70 -19.01
CA VAL A 42 -9.06 -12.10 -18.62
C VAL A 42 -8.57 -11.16 -17.53
N TYR A 43 -8.09 -11.70 -16.41
CA TYR A 43 -7.83 -10.88 -15.22
C TYR A 43 -6.84 -11.52 -14.23
N PHE A 44 -6.26 -10.70 -13.34
CA PHE A 44 -5.47 -11.17 -12.19
C PHE A 44 -6.36 -11.87 -11.17
N HIS A 45 -5.98 -13.08 -10.79
CA HIS A 45 -6.72 -13.91 -9.86
C HIS A 45 -6.18 -13.84 -8.43
N SER A 46 -4.87 -14.03 -8.26
CA SER A 46 -4.23 -14.11 -6.96
C SER A 46 -2.85 -13.47 -7.00
N ILE A 47 -2.37 -13.02 -5.84
CA ILE A 47 -1.01 -12.52 -5.62
C ILE A 47 -0.50 -13.10 -4.32
N LYS A 48 0.75 -13.57 -4.32
CA LYS A 48 1.44 -14.04 -3.14
C LYS A 48 2.79 -13.34 -3.00
N VAL A 49 3.16 -13.01 -1.76
CA VAL A 49 4.50 -12.55 -1.41
C VAL A 49 5.13 -13.63 -0.56
N ASN A 50 6.23 -14.21 -1.05
CA ASN A 50 6.91 -15.33 -0.39
C ASN A 50 5.96 -16.50 -0.04
N GLY A 51 5.03 -16.79 -0.94
CA GLY A 51 4.03 -17.87 -0.79
C GLY A 51 2.80 -17.53 0.07
N ASN A 52 2.75 -16.36 0.72
CA ASN A 52 1.58 -15.91 1.47
C ASN A 52 0.69 -15.02 0.61
N GLU A 53 -0.62 -15.26 0.59
CA GLU A 53 -1.57 -14.41 -0.13
C GLU A 53 -1.59 -13.00 0.44
N VAL A 54 -1.68 -12.01 -0.46
CA VAL A 54 -1.77 -10.60 -0.12
C VAL A 54 -2.92 -9.94 -0.86
N GLU A 55 -3.53 -8.95 -0.23
CA GLU A 55 -4.46 -8.05 -0.92
C GLU A 55 -3.67 -7.07 -1.81
N GLY A 56 -4.30 -6.54 -2.86
CA GLY A 56 -3.65 -5.56 -3.73
C GLY A 56 -4.19 -5.52 -5.17
N ILE A 57 -4.92 -6.54 -5.61
CA ILE A 57 -5.63 -6.54 -6.90
C ILE A 57 -6.76 -5.49 -6.84
N ASN A 58 -6.87 -4.65 -7.87
CA ASN A 58 -7.92 -3.64 -7.94
C ASN A 58 -9.30 -4.26 -8.25
N SER A 59 -10.37 -3.47 -8.14
CA SER A 59 -11.74 -3.93 -8.40
C SER A 59 -11.97 -4.46 -9.82
N ASN A 60 -11.25 -3.91 -10.80
CA ASN A 60 -11.34 -4.33 -12.21
C ASN A 60 -10.52 -5.59 -12.51
N LYS A 61 -9.68 -6.03 -11.56
CA LYS A 61 -8.75 -7.14 -11.67
C LYS A 61 -7.75 -7.03 -12.84
N ASP A 62 -7.52 -5.82 -13.36
CA ASP A 62 -6.58 -5.54 -14.46
C ASP A 62 -5.23 -4.97 -13.96
N SER A 63 -5.13 -4.69 -12.66
CA SER A 63 -3.89 -4.23 -12.04
C SER A 63 -3.81 -4.62 -10.57
N PHE A 64 -2.61 -4.60 -10.03
CA PHE A 64 -2.38 -4.75 -8.60
C PHE A 64 -1.32 -3.82 -8.07
N THR A 65 -1.41 -3.46 -6.79
CA THR A 65 -0.38 -2.71 -6.07
C THR A 65 -0.12 -3.38 -4.72
N ILE A 66 1.16 -3.57 -4.41
CA ILE A 66 1.62 -4.02 -3.10
C ILE A 66 2.46 -2.89 -2.51
N GLU A 67 2.11 -2.46 -1.29
CA GLU A 67 2.85 -1.43 -0.54
C GLU A 67 3.46 -2.04 0.73
N GLY A 68 4.58 -1.49 1.17
CA GLY A 68 5.26 -1.89 2.40
C GLY A 68 6.41 -2.85 2.14
N ASN A 69 7.63 -2.28 2.03
CA ASN A 69 8.93 -2.96 2.02
C ASN A 69 8.90 -4.45 1.68
N ILE A 70 8.75 -4.74 0.40
CA ILE A 70 8.71 -6.07 -0.20
C ILE A 70 10.14 -6.59 -0.27
N ASN A 71 10.37 -7.80 0.25
CA ASN A 71 11.64 -8.51 0.13
C ASN A 71 11.38 -9.99 -0.18
N GLY A 72 11.67 -10.40 -1.41
CA GLY A 72 11.55 -11.80 -1.86
C GLY A 72 10.81 -11.95 -3.18
N THR A 73 10.02 -13.01 -3.33
CA THR A 73 9.34 -13.33 -4.60
C THR A 73 7.89 -12.87 -4.56
N VAL A 74 7.45 -12.19 -5.62
CA VAL A 74 6.04 -11.88 -5.87
C VAL A 74 5.52 -12.84 -6.93
N ASP A 75 4.60 -13.71 -6.56
CA ASP A 75 3.90 -14.62 -7.45
C ASP A 75 2.52 -14.05 -7.79
N TYR A 76 2.08 -14.18 -9.03
CA TYR A 76 0.74 -13.77 -9.45
C TYR A 76 0.15 -14.78 -10.44
N GLU A 77 -1.17 -14.83 -10.46
CA GLU A 77 -1.93 -15.70 -11.37
C GLU A 77 -2.87 -14.88 -12.25
N ILE A 78 -2.97 -15.27 -13.52
CA ILE A 78 -3.89 -14.70 -14.51
C ILE A 78 -4.86 -15.81 -14.93
N ILE A 79 -6.15 -15.50 -14.94
CA ILE A 79 -7.22 -16.38 -15.43
C ILE A 79 -7.72 -15.85 -16.77
N ASN A 80 -7.95 -16.75 -17.72
CA ASN A 80 -8.79 -16.48 -18.88
C ASN A 80 -10.14 -17.17 -18.69
N ASP A 81 -11.13 -16.42 -18.21
CA ASP A 81 -12.51 -16.88 -17.97
C ASP A 81 -13.39 -16.74 -19.24
N SER A 82 -12.79 -16.43 -20.39
CA SER A 82 -13.48 -16.47 -21.67
C SER A 82 -13.84 -17.91 -22.03
N THR A 83 -14.90 -18.13 -22.82
CA THR A 83 -15.22 -19.48 -23.34
C THR A 83 -14.83 -19.67 -24.81
N ASP A 84 -14.86 -18.59 -25.61
CA ASP A 84 -14.59 -18.66 -27.06
C ASP A 84 -13.24 -18.04 -27.47
N TYR A 85 -12.50 -17.44 -26.55
CA TYR A 85 -11.33 -16.64 -26.88
C TYR A 85 -10.11 -17.02 -26.05
N ASP A 86 -9.01 -17.26 -26.74
CA ASP A 86 -7.70 -17.26 -26.12
C ASP A 86 -7.22 -15.81 -26.01
N ALA A 87 -6.17 -15.58 -25.23
CA ALA A 87 -5.62 -14.24 -25.09
C ALA A 87 -4.10 -14.28 -25.02
N ASN A 88 -3.46 -13.30 -25.65
CA ASN A 88 -2.10 -12.97 -25.31
C ASN A 88 -2.11 -12.00 -24.14
N THR A 89 -1.25 -12.28 -23.16
CA THR A 89 -1.13 -11.49 -21.95
C THR A 89 0.32 -11.14 -21.69
N PHE A 90 0.56 -9.93 -21.20
CA PHE A 90 1.83 -9.57 -20.58
C PHE A 90 1.59 -8.55 -19.48
N VAL A 91 2.46 -8.56 -18.47
CA VAL A 91 2.34 -7.73 -17.28
C VAL A 91 3.46 -6.70 -17.26
N ASN A 92 3.08 -5.44 -17.13
CA ASN A 92 4.01 -4.34 -16.94
C ASN A 92 3.97 -3.90 -15.48
N CYS A 93 5.12 -3.96 -14.81
CA CYS A 93 5.29 -3.58 -13.42
C CYS A 93 6.17 -2.34 -13.29
N THR A 94 5.76 -1.41 -12.44
CA THR A 94 6.56 -0.29 -11.97
C THR A 94 6.92 -0.54 -10.50
N ILE A 95 8.21 -0.48 -10.20
CA ILE A 95 8.79 -0.75 -8.89
C ILE A 95 9.31 0.57 -8.32
N ASP A 96 8.93 0.87 -7.08
CA ASP A 96 9.57 1.93 -6.29
C ASP A 96 10.63 1.26 -5.40
N ASP A 97 11.89 1.37 -5.82
CA ASP A 97 12.99 0.66 -5.19
C ASP A 97 13.55 1.50 -4.02
N ASN A 98 13.71 0.88 -2.85
CA ASN A 98 14.13 1.55 -1.60
C ASN A 98 15.66 1.64 -1.53
N THR A 99 16.29 1.97 -2.66
CA THR A 99 17.73 2.10 -2.76
C THR A 99 18.13 3.51 -2.38
N THR A 100 18.71 3.68 -1.18
CA THR A 100 19.60 4.80 -0.91
C THR A 100 20.78 4.64 -1.87
N GLY A 101 20.74 5.38 -2.96
CA GLY A 101 21.74 5.32 -4.02
C GLY A 101 22.95 6.18 -3.69
N ASN A 102 23.62 6.64 -4.74
CA ASN A 102 24.82 7.47 -4.59
C ASN A 102 24.50 8.78 -3.86
N THR A 103 25.34 9.10 -2.88
CA THR A 103 25.40 10.43 -2.27
C THR A 103 26.55 11.19 -2.90
N LEU A 104 26.26 12.36 -3.46
CA LEU A 104 27.28 13.30 -3.93
C LEU A 104 27.36 14.48 -2.97
N GLU A 105 28.60 14.82 -2.65
CA GLU A 105 28.96 15.87 -1.71
C GLU A 105 29.62 17.01 -2.48
N PHE A 106 29.23 18.24 -2.16
CA PHE A 106 29.68 19.46 -2.84
C PHE A 106 30.27 20.42 -1.80
N ASP A 107 31.58 20.41 -1.70
CA ASP A 107 32.36 21.38 -0.93
C ASP A 107 32.52 22.70 -1.68
N TYR A 108 32.98 23.73 -0.98
CA TYR A 108 33.31 25.01 -1.60
C TYR A 108 34.49 24.90 -2.56
N THR A 109 34.28 25.26 -3.83
CA THR A 109 35.32 25.28 -4.88
C THR A 109 35.62 26.67 -5.43
N GLY A 110 34.87 27.70 -5.01
CA GLY A 110 34.95 29.05 -5.59
C GLY A 110 34.27 29.19 -6.96
N GLY A 111 33.54 28.18 -7.42
CA GLY A 111 32.91 28.16 -8.74
C GLY A 111 31.63 27.32 -8.78
N GLU A 112 31.05 27.25 -9.97
CA GLU A 112 29.92 26.37 -10.28
C GLU A 112 30.34 24.90 -10.21
N GLN A 113 29.45 24.07 -9.67
CA GLN A 113 29.52 22.62 -9.75
C GLN A 113 28.25 22.09 -10.42
N VAL A 114 28.34 20.96 -11.10
CA VAL A 114 27.22 20.40 -11.87
C VAL A 114 26.94 18.97 -11.43
N PHE A 115 25.69 18.71 -11.07
CA PHE A 115 25.14 17.38 -10.91
C PHE A 115 24.35 17.00 -12.17
N THR A 116 24.61 15.81 -12.73
CA THR A 116 23.84 15.26 -13.86
C THR A 116 23.28 13.92 -13.46
N THR A 117 21.98 13.73 -13.66
CA THR A 117 21.28 12.50 -13.29
C THR A 117 21.56 11.38 -14.28
N ILE A 118 21.84 10.18 -13.76
CA ILE A 118 22.16 9.00 -14.58
C ILE A 118 20.94 8.13 -14.89
N GLU A 119 19.88 8.26 -14.11
CA GLU A 119 18.61 7.54 -14.24
C GLU A 119 17.45 8.35 -13.63
N ASP A 120 16.21 7.96 -13.94
CA ASP A 120 15.00 8.56 -13.38
C ASP A 120 14.86 8.19 -11.90
N ALA A 121 14.92 9.18 -11.02
CA ALA A 121 14.99 8.95 -9.57
C ALA A 121 14.44 10.13 -8.75
N VAL A 122 14.18 9.86 -7.47
CA VAL A 122 13.93 10.90 -6.46
C VAL A 122 15.23 11.16 -5.71
N TYR A 123 15.56 12.44 -5.53
CA TYR A 123 16.76 12.91 -4.86
C TYR A 123 16.40 13.79 -3.67
N LYS A 124 17.04 13.53 -2.54
CA LYS A 124 17.07 14.44 -1.41
C LYS A 124 18.17 15.48 -1.64
N LEU A 125 17.79 16.74 -1.67
CA LEU A 125 18.71 17.87 -1.75
C LEU A 125 18.90 18.48 -0.37
N GLU A 126 20.14 18.75 0.00
CA GLU A 126 20.50 19.40 1.25
C GLU A 126 21.51 20.50 0.97
N THR A 127 21.28 21.69 1.54
CA THR A 127 22.16 22.85 1.36
C THR A 127 22.40 23.55 2.68
N TRP A 128 23.63 24.02 2.89
CA TRP A 128 24.06 24.80 4.03
C TRP A 128 24.71 26.09 3.56
N GLY A 129 24.22 27.25 4.00
CA GLY A 129 24.83 28.55 3.73
C GLY A 129 26.17 28.70 4.45
N ALA A 130 27.00 29.66 4.04
CA ALA A 130 28.27 29.91 4.73
C ALA A 130 28.12 30.88 5.90
N GLN A 131 29.03 30.76 6.86
CA GLN A 131 29.16 31.72 7.96
C GLN A 131 29.72 33.05 7.46
N GLY A 132 29.29 34.17 8.03
CA GLY A 132 29.95 35.46 7.86
C GLY A 132 31.35 35.50 8.47
N ALA A 133 32.11 36.57 8.25
CA ALA A 133 33.48 36.63 8.76
C ALA A 133 33.47 36.71 10.28
N THR A 134 34.44 36.06 10.90
CA THR A 134 34.60 35.94 12.35
C THR A 134 35.84 36.73 12.78
N ASP A 135 35.68 37.60 13.76
CA ASP A 135 36.79 38.34 14.36
C ASP A 135 37.49 37.50 15.43
N SER A 136 36.70 36.97 16.37
CA SER A 136 37.12 36.11 17.48
C SER A 136 36.07 35.04 17.82
N THR A 137 36.38 34.14 18.76
CA THR A 137 35.41 33.14 19.26
C THR A 137 34.20 33.78 19.93
N THR A 138 34.37 34.96 20.53
CA THR A 138 33.30 35.74 21.17
C THR A 138 32.54 36.61 20.19
N TYR A 139 33.16 37.04 19.09
CA TYR A 139 32.55 37.92 18.09
C TYR A 139 32.68 37.29 16.71
N HIS A 140 31.67 36.48 16.38
CA HIS A 140 31.63 35.70 15.16
C HIS A 140 30.59 36.20 14.18
N GLY A 141 30.84 35.94 12.89
CA GLY A 141 29.84 36.14 11.87
C GLY A 141 28.63 35.23 12.10
N GLY A 142 27.49 35.63 11.56
CA GLY A 142 26.27 34.84 11.63
C GLY A 142 26.48 33.48 10.97
N TYR A 143 25.88 32.44 11.52
CA TYR A 143 25.95 31.09 10.94
C TYR A 143 25.10 31.00 9.68
N GLY A 144 25.48 30.12 8.76
CA GLY A 144 24.65 29.83 7.58
C GLY A 144 23.48 28.92 7.92
N GLY A 145 22.37 29.11 7.22
CA GLY A 145 21.17 28.28 7.38
C GLY A 145 21.32 26.90 6.75
N TYR A 146 20.34 26.04 6.98
CA TYR A 146 20.19 24.73 6.34
C TYR A 146 18.84 24.65 5.62
N SER A 147 18.80 24.02 4.45
CA SER A 147 17.57 23.79 3.68
C SER A 147 17.60 22.40 3.08
N VAL A 148 16.44 21.74 3.08
CA VAL A 148 16.28 20.37 2.59
C VAL A 148 14.93 20.18 1.91
N GLY A 149 14.87 19.24 0.98
CA GLY A 149 13.67 18.85 0.26
C GLY A 149 13.98 17.76 -0.77
N GLU A 150 12.93 17.14 -1.29
CA GLU A 150 13.02 16.06 -2.27
C GLU A 150 12.60 16.54 -3.65
N ILE A 151 13.31 16.11 -4.69
CA ILE A 151 13.03 16.43 -6.09
C ILE A 151 13.00 15.17 -6.93
N LYS A 152 12.05 15.09 -7.87
CA LYS A 152 12.06 14.07 -8.92
C LYS A 152 12.84 14.59 -10.12
N LEU A 153 13.84 13.84 -10.57
CA LEU A 153 14.61 14.16 -11.76
C LEU A 153 14.58 12.99 -12.76
N SER A 154 14.58 13.32 -14.03
CA SER A 154 14.71 12.37 -15.14
C SER A 154 16.17 12.24 -15.55
N LYS A 155 16.54 11.13 -16.19
CA LYS A 155 17.87 10.87 -16.72
C LYS A 155 18.34 12.02 -17.63
N GLY A 156 19.53 12.55 -17.35
CA GLY A 156 20.15 13.64 -18.11
C GLY A 156 19.79 15.04 -17.62
N ASP A 157 18.86 15.18 -16.67
CA ASP A 157 18.61 16.46 -16.00
C ASP A 157 19.88 16.96 -15.30
N ARG A 158 20.04 18.30 -15.29
CA ARG A 158 21.20 18.97 -14.71
C ARG A 158 20.78 19.90 -13.58
N LEU A 159 21.48 19.80 -12.45
CA LEU A 159 21.42 20.75 -11.37
C LEU A 159 22.77 21.47 -11.24
N TYR A 160 22.71 22.80 -11.13
CA TYR A 160 23.85 23.67 -10.92
C TYR A 160 23.92 24.04 -9.45
N VAL A 161 25.04 23.70 -8.83
CA VAL A 161 25.30 23.83 -7.39
C VAL A 161 26.35 24.91 -7.18
N TYR A 162 26.03 25.89 -6.35
CA TYR A 162 26.93 26.98 -5.96
C TYR A 162 27.03 26.97 -4.45
N VAL A 163 28.25 26.79 -3.94
CA VAL A 163 28.50 26.60 -2.51
C VAL A 163 29.08 27.88 -1.91
N GLY A 164 28.55 28.29 -0.75
CA GLY A 164 28.98 29.48 -0.03
C GLY A 164 30.41 29.41 0.50
N GLU A 165 31.15 30.50 0.35
CA GLU A 165 32.43 30.80 0.98
C GLU A 165 32.17 31.52 2.31
N LYS A 166 32.95 31.16 3.32
CA LYS A 166 32.99 31.89 4.58
C LYS A 166 33.34 33.37 4.34
N GLY A 167 32.74 34.25 5.15
CA GLY A 167 33.11 35.66 5.19
C GLY A 167 34.61 35.88 5.45
N LYS A 168 35.17 36.91 4.81
CA LYS A 168 36.57 37.36 4.94
C LYS A 168 36.64 38.61 5.81
N LYS A 169 37.72 38.74 6.59
CA LYS A 169 37.96 39.90 7.44
C LYS A 169 39.15 40.73 6.96
N LEU A 170 39.06 42.04 7.21
CA LEU A 170 40.10 43.04 6.99
C LEU A 170 40.29 43.84 8.29
N VAL A 171 41.54 44.14 8.65
CA VAL A 171 41.89 44.94 9.84
C VAL A 171 42.51 46.27 9.40
N THR A 172 42.01 47.39 9.91
CA THR A 172 42.30 48.76 9.41
C THR A 172 43.71 49.29 9.67
N ASP A 173 44.48 48.65 10.54
CA ASP A 173 45.86 49.04 10.91
C ASP A 173 46.93 48.45 9.97
N THR A 174 46.53 47.54 9.08
CA THR A 174 47.46 46.75 8.26
C THR A 174 47.20 46.83 6.76
N ASN A 175 45.94 46.91 6.30
CA ASN A 175 45.61 46.84 4.87
C ASN A 175 44.39 47.69 4.48
N VAL A 176 44.34 48.17 3.23
CA VAL A 176 43.14 48.71 2.56
C VAL A 176 42.71 47.76 1.44
N GLY A 177 41.43 47.71 1.09
CA GLY A 177 40.95 46.82 0.03
C GLY A 177 39.44 46.59 0.03
N GLN A 178 38.96 45.86 -0.99
CA GLN A 178 37.58 45.41 -1.12
C GLN A 178 37.54 43.88 -1.17
N PHE A 179 36.69 43.28 -0.36
CA PHE A 179 36.55 41.83 -0.28
C PHE A 179 35.08 41.44 -0.20
N SER A 180 34.74 40.34 -0.85
CA SER A 180 33.44 39.68 -0.79
C SER A 180 33.66 38.18 -0.64
N SER A 181 32.59 37.48 -0.30
CA SER A 181 32.58 36.02 -0.26
C SER A 181 31.69 35.47 -1.36
N TYR A 182 32.21 34.47 -2.07
CA TYR A 182 31.47 33.81 -3.13
C TYR A 182 30.40 32.84 -2.59
N PRO A 183 29.33 32.55 -3.32
CA PRO A 183 28.64 33.54 -4.12
C PRO A 183 27.88 34.48 -3.18
N ASN A 184 27.55 35.67 -3.66
CA ASN A 184 26.46 36.46 -3.08
C ASN A 184 26.67 37.08 -1.68
N GLY A 185 27.83 36.90 -1.05
CA GLY A 185 28.15 37.55 0.21
C GLY A 185 28.34 39.06 0.04
N GLY A 186 27.76 39.84 0.93
CA GLY A 186 27.87 41.29 0.95
C GLY A 186 29.31 41.74 1.14
N ALA A 187 29.78 42.60 0.24
CA ALA A 187 31.16 43.05 0.23
C ALA A 187 31.42 44.20 1.21
N VAL A 188 32.66 44.23 1.70
CA VAL A 188 33.20 45.33 2.50
C VAL A 188 34.31 46.02 1.72
N LYS A 189 34.40 47.34 1.85
CA LYS A 189 35.48 48.16 1.28
C LYS A 189 36.03 49.09 2.35
N LEU A 190 37.35 49.20 2.39
CA LEU A 190 38.09 50.17 3.19
C LEU A 190 38.96 51.02 2.27
N ASN A 191 38.76 52.34 2.29
CA ASN A 191 39.45 53.26 1.36
C ASN A 191 40.71 53.94 1.94
N SER A 192 40.88 53.92 3.26
CA SER A 192 42.03 54.54 3.94
C SER A 192 42.35 53.82 5.25
N LEU A 193 43.62 53.78 5.63
CA LEU A 193 44.05 53.23 6.92
C LEU A 193 43.51 54.08 8.07
N SER A 194 43.27 53.44 9.22
CA SER A 194 42.90 54.10 10.46
C SER A 194 43.99 53.89 11.51
N THR A 195 44.23 54.86 12.38
CA THR A 195 45.09 54.69 13.56
C THR A 195 44.45 53.81 14.62
N LEU A 196 43.17 53.44 14.44
CA LEU A 196 42.43 52.51 15.29
C LEU A 196 42.40 51.13 14.64
N LYS A 197 42.44 50.09 15.46
CA LYS A 197 42.33 48.69 15.03
C LYS A 197 40.85 48.28 14.96
N LEU A 198 40.27 48.35 13.77
CA LEU A 198 38.87 48.05 13.49
C LEU A 198 38.78 46.84 12.55
N THR A 199 37.77 45.97 12.76
CA THR A 199 37.54 44.81 11.88
C THR A 199 36.35 45.06 10.94
N TYR A 200 36.63 44.88 9.64
CA TYR A 200 35.68 44.96 8.53
C TYR A 200 35.45 43.55 7.99
N SER A 201 34.21 43.07 7.97
CA SER A 201 33.90 41.68 7.65
C SER A 201 32.86 41.54 6.54
N SER A 202 33.17 40.77 5.50
CA SER A 202 32.15 40.40 4.51
C SER A 202 31.12 39.43 5.09
N GLY A 203 29.93 39.45 4.52
CA GLY A 203 28.92 38.42 4.76
C GLY A 203 29.32 37.10 4.11
N GLY A 204 28.82 35.99 4.65
CA GLY A 204 28.99 34.65 4.10
C GLY A 204 28.14 34.46 2.86
N GLY A 205 28.64 33.64 1.93
CA GLY A 205 27.91 33.31 0.72
C GLY A 205 26.70 32.40 0.96
N SER A 206 25.69 32.52 0.10
CA SER A 206 24.58 31.55 0.06
C SER A 206 25.02 30.26 -0.61
N THR A 207 24.41 29.13 -0.24
CA THR A 207 24.50 27.91 -1.03
C THR A 207 23.18 27.69 -1.75
N HIS A 208 23.20 27.54 -3.07
CA HIS A 208 21.97 27.33 -3.85
C HIS A 208 22.11 26.26 -4.93
N ILE A 209 20.95 25.70 -5.27
CA ILE A 209 20.77 24.73 -6.34
C ILE A 209 19.74 25.28 -7.32
N SER A 210 20.02 25.15 -8.62
CA SER A 210 19.15 25.60 -9.69
C SER A 210 19.18 24.64 -10.88
N ASN A 211 18.12 24.61 -11.69
CA ASN A 211 18.09 23.83 -12.94
C ASN A 211 18.55 24.65 -14.17
N LYS A 212 19.04 25.87 -13.94
CA LYS A 212 19.62 26.75 -14.95
C LYS A 212 20.87 27.41 -14.39
N GLN A 213 21.95 27.41 -15.17
CA GLN A 213 23.20 28.08 -14.84
C GLN A 213 22.99 29.57 -14.49
N GLY A 214 23.63 30.02 -13.42
CA GLY A 214 23.64 31.42 -12.98
C GLY A 214 23.69 31.58 -11.45
N LEU A 215 24.21 32.72 -11.00
CA LEU A 215 24.03 33.14 -9.62
C LEU A 215 22.55 33.53 -9.39
N ILE A 216 22.10 33.58 -8.13
CA ILE A 216 20.71 33.91 -7.80
C ILE A 216 20.33 35.26 -8.42
N SER A 217 21.21 36.26 -8.38
CA SER A 217 20.99 37.58 -9.00
C SER A 217 20.65 37.51 -10.49
N ASP A 218 21.33 36.62 -11.22
CA ASP A 218 21.20 36.48 -12.68
C ASP A 218 19.89 35.77 -13.05
N LEU A 219 19.34 35.00 -12.11
CA LEU A 219 18.09 34.26 -12.26
C LEU A 219 16.84 35.10 -11.93
N TYR A 220 16.96 36.42 -11.71
CA TYR A 220 15.82 37.29 -11.35
C TYR A 220 14.65 37.21 -12.33
N ASN A 221 14.90 37.16 -13.63
CA ASN A 221 13.84 37.05 -14.64
C ASN A 221 13.36 35.60 -14.83
N THR A 222 14.04 34.63 -14.23
CA THR A 222 13.71 33.21 -14.33
C THR A 222 13.73 32.51 -12.98
N LYS A 223 13.13 33.15 -11.95
CA LYS A 223 13.21 32.70 -10.54
C LYS A 223 12.72 31.27 -10.33
N ASN A 224 11.80 30.80 -11.19
CA ASN A 224 11.27 29.43 -11.16
C ASN A 224 12.36 28.36 -11.38
N ASN A 225 13.53 28.74 -11.89
CA ASN A 225 14.68 27.85 -12.07
C ASN A 225 15.50 27.65 -10.79
N ILE A 226 15.28 28.49 -9.76
CA ILE A 226 15.90 28.30 -8.45
C ILE A 226 15.15 27.17 -7.75
N VAL A 227 15.87 26.13 -7.35
CA VAL A 227 15.31 24.97 -6.67
C VAL A 227 15.32 25.19 -5.16
N MET A 228 16.49 25.52 -4.61
CA MET A 228 16.69 25.65 -3.16
C MET A 228 17.81 26.64 -2.84
N VAL A 229 17.67 27.38 -1.74
CA VAL A 229 18.72 28.29 -1.21
C VAL A 229 18.83 28.13 0.30
N ALA A 230 20.05 27.95 0.78
CA ALA A 230 20.42 28.15 2.18
C ALA A 230 21.18 29.49 2.32
N GLY A 231 20.60 30.42 3.09
CA GLY A 231 21.15 31.75 3.28
C GLY A 231 22.45 31.75 4.09
N GLY A 232 23.41 32.58 3.68
CA GLY A 232 24.64 32.86 4.42
C GLY A 232 24.42 33.89 5.54
N GLY A 233 25.26 33.83 6.57
CA GLY A 233 25.20 34.78 7.68
C GLY A 233 25.94 36.10 7.42
N GLY A 234 25.55 37.16 8.10
CA GLY A 234 26.21 38.47 8.00
C GLY A 234 27.59 38.50 8.66
N GLY A 235 28.44 39.44 8.24
CA GLY A 235 29.78 39.65 8.81
C GLY A 235 29.73 40.33 10.18
N THR A 236 30.65 40.00 11.08
CA THR A 236 30.81 40.68 12.37
C THR A 236 31.52 42.03 12.23
N SER A 237 31.35 42.95 13.17
CA SER A 237 32.20 44.14 13.26
C SER A 237 32.61 44.44 14.69
N THR A 238 33.83 44.94 14.83
CA THR A 238 34.38 45.53 16.07
C THR A 238 34.74 46.98 15.77
N TYR A 239 33.83 47.90 16.09
CA TYR A 239 33.96 49.32 15.78
C TYR A 239 33.80 50.15 17.06
N TRP A 240 34.87 50.85 17.47
CA TRP A 240 34.91 51.74 18.65
C TRP A 240 34.41 51.11 19.97
N GLY A 241 34.72 49.84 20.22
CA GLY A 241 34.35 49.14 21.46
C GLY A 241 32.95 48.52 21.45
N TYR A 242 32.19 48.65 20.35
CA TYR A 242 30.95 47.93 20.12
C TYR A 242 31.23 46.69 19.27
N ASN A 243 30.90 45.53 19.82
CA ASN A 243 31.16 44.24 19.20
C ASN A 243 29.85 43.46 19.12
N ASP A 244 29.47 43.03 17.91
CA ASP A 244 28.22 42.28 17.70
C ASP A 244 28.43 41.09 16.79
N HIS A 245 27.56 40.10 16.93
CA HIS A 245 27.50 38.96 16.04
C HIS A 245 26.84 39.37 14.72
N GLY A 246 27.28 38.75 13.63
CA GLY A 246 26.51 38.84 12.40
C GLY A 246 25.17 38.13 12.54
N GLY A 247 24.14 38.63 11.86
CA GLY A 247 22.85 37.95 11.80
C GLY A 247 22.96 36.61 11.05
N SER A 248 22.44 35.52 11.63
CA SER A 248 22.47 34.20 10.99
C SER A 248 21.61 34.14 9.73
N GLY A 249 22.07 33.41 8.72
CA GLY A 249 21.34 33.20 7.47
C GLY A 249 20.32 32.05 7.53
N GLY A 250 19.45 31.99 6.52
CA GLY A 250 18.47 30.93 6.32
C GLY A 250 17.05 31.28 6.76
N GLY A 251 16.17 30.29 6.63
CA GLY A 251 14.76 30.39 6.99
C GLY A 251 13.95 31.36 6.14
N VAL A 252 12.70 31.58 6.56
CA VAL A 252 11.78 32.55 5.95
C VAL A 252 12.39 33.95 5.92
N LYS A 253 13.14 34.32 6.96
CA LYS A 253 13.84 35.60 7.10
C LYS A 253 15.16 35.40 7.82
N GLY A 254 16.23 35.97 7.26
CA GLY A 254 17.53 35.97 7.93
C GLY A 254 17.51 36.75 9.25
N GLY A 255 18.43 36.41 10.15
CA GLY A 255 18.58 37.10 11.43
C GLY A 255 19.02 38.55 11.26
N ALA A 256 18.39 39.45 12.02
CA ALA A 256 18.87 40.82 12.21
C ALA A 256 20.00 40.85 13.27
N THR A 257 20.73 41.95 13.35
CA THR A 257 21.67 42.20 14.45
C THR A 257 20.95 42.84 15.64
N THR A 258 21.51 42.71 16.85
CA THR A 258 20.80 43.09 18.10
C THR A 258 21.39 44.32 18.79
N THR A 259 22.59 44.77 18.43
CA THR A 259 23.21 45.93 19.08
C THR A 259 22.88 47.25 18.37
N ASN A 260 22.24 48.17 19.10
CA ASN A 260 22.07 49.56 18.67
C ASN A 260 23.35 50.35 18.97
N PHE A 261 23.95 50.98 17.96
CA PHE A 261 24.97 52.03 18.13
C PHE A 261 24.34 53.31 18.72
N PRO A 262 24.69 53.77 19.94
CA PRO A 262 24.26 55.08 20.41
C PRO A 262 25.24 56.14 19.90
N ASN A 263 24.82 56.99 18.96
CA ASN A 263 25.49 58.27 18.69
C ASN A 263 24.47 59.40 18.76
N GLY A 264 24.86 60.53 19.34
CA GLY A 264 23.97 61.61 19.76
C GLY A 264 22.93 62.02 18.71
N SER A 265 21.67 62.07 19.15
CA SER A 265 20.49 62.65 18.50
C SER A 265 19.85 61.98 17.27
N VAL A 266 20.40 60.90 16.69
CA VAL A 266 19.76 60.18 15.56
C VAL A 266 19.54 58.71 15.91
N ILE A 267 18.30 58.20 15.78
CA ILE A 267 17.98 56.78 15.94
C ILE A 267 18.56 56.01 14.75
N ASN A 268 19.51 55.12 15.00
CA ASN A 268 20.02 54.20 14.00
C ASN A 268 19.12 52.97 13.88
N ASN A 269 18.91 52.49 12.66
CA ASN A 269 18.20 51.23 12.42
C ASN A 269 19.21 50.09 12.37
N ASN A 270 18.90 48.97 13.03
CA ASN A 270 19.67 47.73 12.87
C ASN A 270 19.44 47.17 11.46
N PRO A 271 20.47 46.64 10.79
CA PRO A 271 20.27 45.93 9.56
C PRO A 271 19.33 44.75 9.78
N THR A 272 18.38 44.58 8.87
CA THR A 272 17.44 43.45 8.93
C THR A 272 17.92 42.34 8.03
N GLY A 273 17.55 41.10 8.34
CA GLY A 273 17.73 40.02 7.38
C GLY A 273 16.81 40.16 6.18
N GLY A 274 17.23 39.59 5.05
CA GLY A 274 16.39 39.44 3.87
C GLY A 274 15.26 38.45 4.16
N ASP A 275 14.14 38.60 3.45
CA ASP A 275 13.00 37.70 3.52
C ASP A 275 12.62 37.15 2.14
N GLN A 276 11.48 36.47 2.03
CA GLN A 276 11.05 35.83 0.78
C GLN A 276 10.61 36.82 -0.32
N ARG A 277 10.49 38.11 -0.01
CA ARG A 277 9.93 39.14 -0.91
C ARG A 277 10.90 40.27 -1.18
N SER A 278 11.81 40.56 -0.25
CA SER A 278 12.70 41.70 -0.32
C SER A 278 14.01 41.46 0.43
N GLY A 279 15.06 42.18 0.02
CA GLY A 279 16.32 42.18 0.74
C GLY A 279 16.26 43.02 1.99
N GLY A 280 17.14 42.67 2.93
CA GLY A 280 17.19 43.32 4.23
C GLY A 280 17.61 44.78 4.12
N THR A 281 17.01 45.65 4.94
CA THR A 281 17.41 47.06 4.99
C THR A 281 18.76 47.19 5.67
N GLY A 282 19.61 48.05 5.15
CA GLY A 282 20.88 48.41 5.76
C GLY A 282 20.74 49.21 7.06
N GLY A 283 21.75 49.16 7.92
CA GLY A 283 21.79 49.88 9.19
C GLY A 283 23.09 50.66 9.45
N GLY A 284 23.17 51.32 10.61
CA GLY A 284 24.37 52.05 11.06
C GLY A 284 24.19 53.55 11.34
N ASN A 285 25.25 54.23 11.81
CA ASN A 285 25.24 55.69 12.01
C ASN A 285 25.30 56.40 10.65
N LEU A 286 24.15 56.91 10.26
CA LEU A 286 23.93 57.59 8.99
C LEU A 286 24.17 59.08 9.20
N ASP A 287 25.43 59.54 9.27
CA ASP A 287 25.81 60.96 9.40
C ASP A 287 25.27 61.77 8.19
N GLY A 288 23.97 62.14 8.21
CA GLY A 288 23.28 62.84 7.13
C GLY A 288 23.01 62.03 5.85
N HIS A 289 23.34 60.73 5.81
CA HIS A 289 23.10 59.86 4.66
C HIS A 289 21.82 59.05 4.84
N ASN A 290 20.85 59.05 3.92
CA ASN A 290 19.72 58.11 4.02
C ASN A 290 20.23 56.66 3.99
N ALA A 291 19.43 55.69 4.46
CA ALA A 291 19.69 54.25 4.23
C ALA A 291 19.71 54.00 2.72
N THR A 292 20.87 54.22 2.12
CA THR A 292 21.11 54.17 0.69
C THR A 292 20.96 52.74 0.21
N GLY A 293 20.38 52.54 -0.98
CA GLY A 293 20.09 51.21 -1.54
C GLY A 293 21.28 50.25 -1.65
N TRP A 294 22.52 50.72 -1.47
CA TRP A 294 23.72 49.89 -1.47
C TRP A 294 24.00 49.16 -0.16
N LEU A 295 23.49 49.64 0.97
CA LEU A 295 23.54 48.88 2.24
C LEU A 295 22.44 47.82 2.29
N ASN A 296 21.41 47.93 1.45
CA ASN A 296 20.34 46.95 1.43
C ASN A 296 20.80 45.67 0.74
N GLY A 297 20.39 44.54 1.29
CA GLY A 297 20.38 43.32 0.50
C GLY A 297 19.44 43.47 -0.68
N VAL A 298 19.71 42.70 -1.73
CA VAL A 298 18.85 42.63 -2.91
C VAL A 298 18.61 41.17 -3.27
N PHE A 299 17.86 40.93 -4.35
CA PHE A 299 17.63 39.57 -4.83
C PHE A 299 18.96 38.87 -5.10
N GLY A 300 19.20 37.77 -4.40
CA GLY A 300 20.40 36.99 -4.55
C GLY A 300 21.67 37.56 -3.93
N LEU A 301 21.75 38.82 -3.48
CA LEU A 301 23.02 39.41 -2.99
C LEU A 301 22.85 40.08 -1.63
N GLY A 302 23.80 39.82 -0.72
CA GLY A 302 23.93 40.54 0.55
C GLY A 302 24.29 42.01 0.34
N GLY A 303 23.79 42.88 1.22
CA GLY A 303 24.08 44.31 1.21
C GLY A 303 25.58 44.58 1.41
N GLY A 304 26.10 45.66 0.83
CA GLY A 304 27.51 46.01 0.92
C GLY A 304 28.00 46.86 -0.26
N THR A 305 29.30 47.12 -0.32
CA THR A 305 29.88 47.98 -1.37
C THR A 305 29.87 47.36 -2.77
N SER A 306 29.57 46.07 -2.92
CA SER A 306 29.40 45.46 -4.25
C SER A 306 28.07 45.83 -4.93
N VAL A 307 27.12 46.42 -4.18
CA VAL A 307 25.81 46.81 -4.74
C VAL A 307 25.89 48.19 -5.44
N THR A 308 26.93 49.03 -5.18
CA THR A 308 27.18 50.32 -5.90
C THR A 308 28.66 50.73 -5.92
N THR A 309 29.07 51.64 -6.81
CA THR A 309 30.45 52.19 -6.93
C THR A 309 30.89 53.14 -5.79
N SER A 310 30.32 53.01 -4.58
CA SER A 310 30.53 53.94 -3.47
C SER A 310 31.98 53.98 -2.92
N THR A 311 32.40 55.15 -2.45
CA THR A 311 33.66 55.41 -1.75
C THR A 311 33.52 55.39 -0.21
N THR A 312 32.41 54.87 0.31
CA THR A 312 32.13 54.81 1.75
C THR A 312 32.56 53.47 2.36
N ASN A 313 33.04 53.52 3.59
CA ASN A 313 33.49 52.34 4.35
C ASN A 313 32.28 51.49 4.80
N VAL A 314 32.39 50.16 4.80
CA VAL A 314 31.30 49.24 5.26
C VAL A 314 31.87 48.20 6.20
N SER A 315 31.45 48.22 7.45
CA SER A 315 32.07 47.44 8.52
C SER A 315 31.56 46.00 8.60
N GLY A 316 30.28 45.76 8.28
CA GLY A 316 29.67 44.43 8.26
C GLY A 316 28.83 44.21 7.01
N GLY A 317 29.28 43.33 6.12
CA GLY A 317 28.54 42.93 4.92
C GLY A 317 27.37 42.01 5.25
N GLY A 318 26.25 42.16 4.54
CA GLY A 318 25.09 41.29 4.68
C GLY A 318 25.35 39.90 4.10
N GLY A 319 24.73 38.86 4.67
CA GLY A 319 24.82 37.49 4.15
C GLY A 319 24.03 37.31 2.85
N GLY A 320 24.53 36.46 1.96
CA GLY A 320 23.82 36.09 0.73
C GLY A 320 22.56 35.26 1.02
N GLY A 321 21.57 35.28 0.13
CA GLY A 321 20.34 34.50 0.30
C GLY A 321 19.43 34.62 -0.91
N PHE A 322 18.23 34.05 -0.84
CA PHE A 322 17.22 34.28 -1.89
C PHE A 322 16.92 35.77 -2.04
N TYR A 323 16.80 36.45 -0.90
CA TYR A 323 17.19 37.84 -0.79
C TYR A 323 18.26 37.98 0.30
N GLY A 324 19.27 38.81 0.03
CA GLY A 324 20.37 39.01 0.96
C GLY A 324 19.98 39.85 2.18
N GLY A 325 20.77 39.73 3.24
CA GLY A 325 20.65 40.57 4.43
C GLY A 325 21.21 41.97 4.20
N GLY A 326 20.78 42.94 5.03
CA GLY A 326 21.36 44.29 5.01
C GLY A 326 22.79 44.32 5.57
N ALA A 327 23.62 45.21 5.03
CA ALA A 327 24.91 45.59 5.60
C ALA A 327 24.76 46.68 6.66
N SER A 328 25.85 46.93 7.40
CA SER A 328 25.91 48.01 8.38
C SER A 328 27.13 48.91 8.23
N TRP A 329 26.92 50.20 8.51
CA TRP A 329 27.97 51.19 8.72
C TRP A 329 28.28 51.35 10.22
N GLY A 330 29.43 50.85 10.63
CA GLY A 330 29.86 50.78 12.03
C GLY A 330 29.42 49.51 12.77
N GLY A 331 28.42 48.77 12.28
CA GLY A 331 27.95 47.53 12.93
C GLY A 331 28.20 46.25 12.12
N SER A 332 27.66 45.14 12.63
CA SER A 332 27.62 43.84 11.97
C SER A 332 26.54 43.79 10.89
N GLY A 333 26.68 42.90 9.90
CA GLY A 333 25.67 42.68 8.86
C GLY A 333 24.61 41.67 9.28
N ALA A 334 23.45 41.72 8.63
CA ALA A 334 22.36 40.76 8.82
C ALA A 334 22.45 39.56 7.87
N GLY A 335 21.74 38.47 8.18
CA GLY A 335 21.74 37.24 7.38
C GLY A 335 20.81 37.29 6.16
N GLY A 336 21.14 36.53 5.11
CA GLY A 336 20.25 36.34 3.96
C GLY A 336 19.19 35.27 4.22
N SER A 337 18.06 35.34 3.50
CA SER A 337 17.00 34.34 3.63
C SER A 337 17.35 33.01 2.95
N GLY A 338 16.73 31.92 3.41
CA GLY A 338 16.64 30.69 2.62
C GLY A 338 15.54 30.77 1.55
N TYR A 339 15.37 29.70 0.78
CA TYR A 339 14.24 29.51 -0.12
C TYR A 339 14.00 28.03 -0.41
N ILE A 340 12.75 27.60 -0.27
CA ILE A 340 12.25 26.27 -0.65
C ILE A 340 10.92 26.39 -1.42
N GLY A 341 10.58 27.57 -1.95
CA GLY A 341 9.31 27.83 -2.61
C GLY A 341 9.12 27.15 -3.98
N SER A 342 10.14 26.43 -4.47
CA SER A 342 10.04 25.72 -5.75
C SER A 342 8.93 24.67 -5.71
N THR A 343 8.09 24.65 -6.74
CA THR A 343 7.05 23.63 -6.94
C THR A 343 7.64 22.26 -7.31
N LEU A 344 8.92 22.21 -7.65
CA LEU A 344 9.65 20.97 -7.93
C LEU A 344 9.99 20.18 -6.65
N LEU A 345 9.96 20.84 -5.48
CA LEU A 345 10.30 20.24 -4.21
C LEU A 345 9.08 19.65 -3.48
N LYS A 346 9.30 18.50 -2.84
CA LYS A 346 8.44 17.85 -1.83
C LYS A 346 9.20 17.74 -0.51
N ASP A 347 8.48 17.43 0.58
CA ASP A 347 9.05 17.18 1.92
C ASP A 347 10.14 18.18 2.33
N LYS A 348 9.81 19.46 2.15
CA LYS A 348 10.76 20.58 2.17
C LYS A 348 10.69 21.37 3.47
N ILE A 349 11.85 21.78 3.98
CA ILE A 349 11.97 22.52 5.23
C ILE A 349 13.31 23.28 5.31
N MET A 350 13.30 24.42 5.98
CA MET A 350 14.49 25.20 6.31
C MET A 350 14.75 25.20 7.82
N TYR A 351 16.02 25.29 8.19
CA TYR A 351 16.46 25.50 9.55
C TYR A 351 17.41 26.70 9.61
N CYS A 352 17.28 27.52 10.65
CA CYS A 352 18.18 28.63 10.90
C CYS A 352 18.43 28.80 12.40
N TYR A 353 19.56 29.43 12.72
CA TYR A 353 19.99 29.60 14.10
C TYR A 353 19.21 30.73 14.79
N ASN A 354 18.48 30.40 15.86
CA ASN A 354 17.71 31.37 16.68
C ASN A 354 16.89 32.37 15.84
N CYS A 355 16.08 31.85 14.92
CA CYS A 355 15.43 32.65 13.87
C CYS A 355 13.90 32.62 13.94
N LEU A 356 13.27 33.41 13.07
CA LEU A 356 11.83 33.43 12.89
C LEU A 356 11.35 32.12 12.24
N GLU A 357 10.41 31.45 12.91
CA GLU A 357 9.80 30.21 12.42
C GLU A 357 8.60 30.47 11.50
N SER A 358 8.24 29.44 10.72
CA SER A 358 7.02 29.45 9.90
C SER A 358 6.51 28.03 9.68
N SER A 359 5.19 27.87 9.67
CA SER A 359 4.50 26.60 9.38
C SER A 359 3.98 26.51 7.94
N GLU A 360 4.03 27.60 7.16
CA GLU A 360 3.59 27.61 5.76
C GLU A 360 4.52 26.76 4.87
N ILE A 361 3.95 25.91 4.02
CA ILE A 361 4.70 24.83 3.34
C ILE A 361 5.86 25.33 2.45
N ASP A 362 5.70 26.46 1.78
CA ASP A 362 6.69 27.01 0.84
C ASP A 362 7.79 27.82 1.53
N ILE A 363 7.64 28.09 2.83
CA ILE A 363 8.55 28.89 3.64
C ILE A 363 8.79 28.25 5.01
N LYS A 364 8.48 26.96 5.15
CA LYS A 364 8.49 26.23 6.42
C LYS A 364 9.87 26.32 7.05
N THR A 365 9.91 26.87 8.26
CA THR A 365 11.16 27.19 8.96
C THR A 365 11.08 26.74 10.40
N ILE A 366 12.09 25.99 10.85
CA ILE A 366 12.29 25.62 12.26
C ILE A 366 13.55 26.31 12.78
N SER A 367 13.45 26.91 13.96
CA SER A 367 14.60 27.48 14.65
C SER A 367 15.43 26.38 15.31
N THR A 368 16.75 26.48 15.21
CA THR A 368 17.69 25.54 15.84
C THR A 368 18.72 26.28 16.68
N THR A 369 19.23 25.64 17.71
CA THR A 369 20.41 26.09 18.47
C THR A 369 21.65 25.26 18.10
N CYS A 370 21.50 24.23 17.26
CA CYS A 370 22.60 23.41 16.81
C CYS A 370 23.45 24.15 15.79
N VAL A 371 24.77 24.14 16.00
CA VAL A 371 25.77 24.68 15.08
C VAL A 371 26.84 23.63 14.88
N SER A 372 27.28 23.44 13.63
CA SER A 372 28.29 22.45 13.28
C SER A 372 29.18 22.96 12.15
N GLU A 373 30.48 22.69 12.24
CA GLU A 373 31.41 22.92 11.12
C GLU A 373 31.35 21.77 10.11
N THR A 374 31.08 20.56 10.58
CA THR A 374 30.72 19.43 9.71
C THR A 374 29.26 19.56 9.26
N PRO A 375 28.92 19.19 8.01
CA PRO A 375 27.54 19.24 7.50
C PRO A 375 26.62 18.27 8.26
N THR A 376 25.92 18.80 9.25
CA THR A 376 24.99 18.04 10.11
C THR A 376 23.55 18.47 9.81
N THR A 377 22.69 17.50 9.54
CA THR A 377 21.25 17.70 9.27
C THR A 377 20.62 18.57 10.36
N ALA A 378 19.81 19.56 9.97
CA ALA A 378 19.10 20.46 10.88
C ALA A 378 19.97 21.36 11.79
N CYS A 379 21.28 21.40 11.58
CA CYS A 379 22.20 22.31 12.27
C CYS A 379 22.60 23.46 11.34
N ALA A 380 22.73 24.65 11.92
CA ALA A 380 23.32 25.79 11.24
C ALA A 380 24.82 25.53 10.98
N LYS A 381 25.36 26.12 9.92
CA LYS A 381 26.72 25.85 9.45
C LYS A 381 27.68 26.93 9.91
N SER A 382 28.76 26.53 10.59
CA SER A 382 29.97 27.34 10.73
C SER A 382 30.96 27.01 9.62
N GLY A 383 31.77 27.98 9.21
CA GLY A 383 32.71 27.81 8.09
C GLY A 383 32.07 28.02 6.71
N ASN A 384 32.65 27.38 5.69
CA ASN A 384 32.09 27.38 4.33
C ASN A 384 30.72 26.69 4.32
N GLY A 385 29.91 27.05 3.33
CA GLY A 385 28.69 26.33 3.00
C GLY A 385 28.98 24.93 2.47
N TYR A 386 27.92 24.19 2.18
CA TYR A 386 28.02 22.82 1.71
C TYR A 386 26.72 22.42 1.01
N ALA A 387 26.77 21.49 0.06
CA ALA A 387 25.57 20.83 -0.46
C ALA A 387 25.75 19.33 -0.56
N ARG A 388 24.64 18.59 -0.40
CA ARG A 388 24.60 17.14 -0.52
C ARG A 388 23.36 16.74 -1.33
N ILE A 389 23.57 15.85 -2.29
CA ILE A 389 22.51 15.30 -3.12
C ILE A 389 22.54 13.79 -2.96
N THR A 390 21.48 13.22 -2.39
CA THR A 390 21.37 11.78 -2.14
C THR A 390 20.22 11.22 -2.98
N GLN A 391 20.51 10.22 -3.80
CA GLN A 391 19.47 9.44 -4.46
C GLN A 391 18.72 8.59 -3.41
N ILE A 392 17.41 8.73 -3.33
CA ILE A 392 16.60 8.06 -2.30
C ILE A 392 15.54 7.10 -2.86
N SER A 393 15.22 7.16 -4.15
CA SER A 393 14.48 6.08 -4.82
C SER A 393 14.72 6.04 -6.33
N VAL A 394 14.58 4.83 -6.92
CA VAL A 394 14.61 4.60 -8.36
C VAL A 394 13.30 3.98 -8.79
N LYS A 395 12.66 4.53 -9.83
CA LYS A 395 11.51 3.89 -10.46
C LYS A 395 11.98 2.95 -11.57
N LYS A 396 11.85 1.65 -11.36
CA LYS A 396 12.21 0.62 -12.36
C LYS A 396 10.94 0.08 -13.02
N ASN A 397 11.02 -0.22 -14.32
CA ASN A 397 9.96 -0.94 -15.01
C ASN A 397 10.43 -2.36 -15.35
N ILE A 398 9.59 -3.36 -15.08
CA ILE A 398 9.80 -4.75 -15.47
C ILE A 398 8.60 -5.18 -16.28
N ASN A 399 8.84 -5.76 -17.45
CA ASN A 399 7.80 -6.35 -18.27
C ASN A 399 7.97 -7.87 -18.28
N SER A 400 6.88 -8.60 -18.09
CA SER A 400 6.87 -10.04 -18.33
C SER A 400 7.04 -10.31 -19.82
N LYS A 401 7.43 -11.54 -20.15
CA LYS A 401 7.26 -12.04 -21.52
C LYS A 401 5.78 -12.13 -21.84
N GLU A 402 5.46 -11.97 -23.13
CA GLU A 402 4.12 -12.24 -23.65
C GLU A 402 3.84 -13.75 -23.57
N ASN A 403 2.69 -14.09 -23.00
CA ASN A 403 2.21 -15.45 -22.81
C ASN A 403 0.79 -15.59 -23.37
N MET A 404 0.58 -16.63 -24.17
CA MET A 404 -0.75 -17.04 -24.60
C MET A 404 -1.43 -17.83 -23.48
N ILE A 405 -2.64 -17.44 -23.10
CA ILE A 405 -3.50 -18.13 -22.16
C ILE A 405 -4.76 -18.61 -22.86
N VAL A 406 -4.98 -19.92 -22.81
CA VAL A 406 -6.14 -20.57 -23.43
C VAL A 406 -7.39 -20.28 -22.60
N ALA A 407 -8.53 -20.13 -23.26
CA ALA A 407 -9.82 -19.93 -22.59
C ALA A 407 -10.10 -21.07 -21.58
N GLN A 408 -10.53 -20.69 -20.38
CA GLN A 408 -10.75 -21.53 -19.19
C GLN A 408 -9.47 -22.06 -18.52
N GLU A 409 -8.30 -21.47 -18.79
CA GLU A 409 -7.04 -21.81 -18.11
C GLU A 409 -6.55 -20.71 -17.15
N ILE A 410 -5.57 -21.10 -16.32
CA ILE A 410 -4.86 -20.25 -15.36
C ILE A 410 -3.37 -20.35 -15.65
N ILE A 411 -2.68 -19.21 -15.66
CA ILE A 411 -1.21 -19.16 -15.73
C ILE A 411 -0.67 -18.50 -14.48
N SER A 412 0.31 -19.15 -13.85
CA SER A 412 1.09 -18.59 -12.74
C SER A 412 2.40 -18.02 -13.26
N SER A 413 2.85 -16.90 -12.70
CA SER A 413 4.12 -16.24 -13.02
C SER A 413 4.71 -15.58 -11.80
N SER A 414 6.01 -15.30 -11.82
CA SER A 414 6.73 -14.79 -10.65
C SER A 414 7.75 -13.71 -10.99
N ILE A 415 7.97 -12.81 -10.03
CA ILE A 415 9.00 -11.77 -10.03
C ILE A 415 9.96 -12.12 -8.88
N PRO A 416 11.04 -12.86 -9.15
CA PRO A 416 11.95 -13.34 -8.11
C PRO A 416 12.87 -12.23 -7.61
N ASN A 417 13.33 -12.36 -6.36
CA ASN A 417 14.37 -11.51 -5.75
C ASN A 417 14.05 -10.00 -5.76
N LEU A 418 12.78 -9.63 -5.61
CA LEU A 418 12.34 -8.25 -5.54
C LEU A 418 12.68 -7.64 -4.19
N LYS A 419 13.33 -6.47 -4.21
CA LYS A 419 13.41 -5.54 -3.08
C LYS A 419 12.75 -4.25 -3.51
N ALA A 420 11.70 -3.81 -2.83
CA ALA A 420 10.94 -2.65 -3.25
C ALA A 420 10.14 -2.05 -2.09
N LYS A 421 9.96 -0.73 -2.05
CA LYS A 421 9.00 -0.07 -1.16
C LYS A 421 7.56 -0.38 -1.60
N SER A 422 7.34 -0.39 -2.92
CA SER A 422 6.07 -0.79 -3.53
C SER A 422 6.29 -1.33 -4.94
N ILE A 423 5.35 -2.15 -5.41
CA ILE A 423 5.25 -2.57 -6.81
C ILE A 423 3.82 -2.40 -7.29
N THR A 424 3.66 -1.82 -8.47
CA THR A 424 2.37 -1.72 -9.16
C THR A 424 2.49 -2.42 -10.50
N CYS A 425 1.63 -3.40 -10.77
CA CYS A 425 1.63 -4.14 -12.02
C CYS A 425 0.29 -3.99 -12.74
N LYS A 426 0.33 -3.92 -14.07
CA LYS A 426 -0.83 -3.82 -14.94
C LYS A 426 -0.82 -4.93 -15.98
N LEU A 427 -1.96 -5.60 -16.12
CA LEU A 427 -2.21 -6.64 -17.11
C LEU A 427 -2.53 -5.98 -18.46
N ASN A 428 -1.82 -6.39 -19.50
CA ASN A 428 -2.11 -6.04 -20.88
C ASN A 428 -2.60 -7.29 -21.60
N ILE A 429 -3.67 -7.13 -22.37
CA ILE A 429 -4.44 -8.24 -22.92
C ILE A 429 -4.69 -7.96 -24.40
N SER A 430 -4.39 -8.93 -25.24
CA SER A 430 -4.74 -8.94 -26.66
C SER A 430 -5.63 -10.15 -26.93
N LYS A 431 -6.83 -9.89 -27.43
CA LYS A 431 -7.79 -10.93 -27.79
C LYS A 431 -7.27 -11.75 -28.96
N LEU A 432 -7.36 -13.08 -28.87
CA LEU A 432 -7.08 -14.00 -29.95
C LEU A 432 -8.36 -14.79 -30.28
N GLU A 433 -8.84 -14.65 -31.52
CA GLU A 433 -9.94 -15.48 -32.01
C GLU A 433 -9.45 -16.93 -32.17
N ARG A 434 -10.22 -17.87 -31.62
CA ARG A 434 -9.87 -19.28 -31.62
C ARG A 434 -10.25 -19.91 -32.98
N THR A 435 -9.27 -20.29 -33.80
CA THR A 435 -9.49 -20.95 -35.10
C THR A 435 -9.80 -22.45 -34.99
N GLU A 436 -9.38 -23.11 -33.92
CA GLU A 436 -9.74 -24.50 -33.59
C GLU A 436 -10.27 -24.55 -32.15
N LYS A 437 -11.57 -24.81 -31.99
CA LYS A 437 -12.17 -25.05 -30.67
C LYS A 437 -11.53 -26.31 -30.09
N ASN A 438 -10.91 -26.23 -28.90
CA ASN A 438 -10.42 -27.40 -28.19
C ASN A 438 -11.51 -28.49 -28.18
N ASP A 439 -11.22 -29.61 -28.83
CA ASP A 439 -12.00 -30.84 -28.67
C ASP A 439 -11.69 -31.37 -27.27
N TYR A 440 -12.47 -30.92 -26.29
CA TYR A 440 -12.40 -31.47 -24.94
C TYR A 440 -12.74 -32.96 -25.02
N SER A 441 -11.75 -33.80 -24.75
CA SER A 441 -11.89 -35.25 -24.74
C SER A 441 -12.23 -35.75 -23.34
N ALA A 442 -12.81 -36.95 -23.28
CA ALA A 442 -13.02 -37.67 -22.03
C ALA A 442 -11.72 -37.74 -21.22
N GLY A 443 -11.82 -37.42 -19.93
CA GLY A 443 -10.70 -37.36 -18.99
C GLY A 443 -10.21 -35.94 -18.68
N HIS A 444 -10.71 -34.90 -19.34
CA HIS A 444 -10.36 -33.52 -18.98
C HIS A 444 -10.87 -33.15 -17.58
N ILE A 445 -10.06 -32.43 -16.80
CA ILE A 445 -10.31 -32.13 -15.39
C ILE A 445 -10.22 -30.61 -15.14
N TRP A 446 -11.30 -30.03 -14.63
CA TRP A 446 -11.33 -28.69 -14.04
C TRP A 446 -11.22 -28.78 -12.52
N LYS A 447 -10.39 -27.91 -11.93
CA LYS A 447 -10.05 -27.91 -10.50
C LYS A 447 -10.44 -26.58 -9.88
N TYR A 448 -11.03 -26.64 -8.68
CA TYR A 448 -11.52 -25.48 -7.95
C TYR A 448 -11.02 -25.55 -6.51
N GLU A 449 -10.06 -24.68 -6.20
CA GLU A 449 -9.52 -24.48 -4.85
C GLU A 449 -10.38 -23.47 -4.08
N TYR A 450 -10.11 -23.31 -2.79
CA TYR A 450 -10.76 -22.27 -1.98
C TYR A 450 -10.32 -20.87 -2.41
N THR A 451 -11.28 -20.01 -2.75
CA THR A 451 -11.05 -18.59 -3.15
C THR A 451 -11.68 -17.58 -2.21
N GLY A 452 -12.48 -18.03 -1.24
CA GLY A 452 -13.32 -17.14 -0.39
C GLY A 452 -14.54 -16.54 -1.09
N ASP A 453 -14.79 -16.87 -2.36
CA ASP A 453 -15.91 -16.33 -3.14
C ASP A 453 -16.52 -17.39 -4.08
N GLU A 454 -17.60 -17.02 -4.79
CA GLU A 454 -18.20 -17.82 -5.85
C GLU A 454 -17.23 -18.07 -7.02
N GLN A 455 -17.20 -19.31 -7.50
CA GLN A 455 -16.54 -19.70 -8.75
C GLN A 455 -17.59 -20.21 -9.73
N ALA A 456 -17.28 -20.24 -11.02
CA ALA A 456 -18.17 -20.74 -12.04
C ALA A 456 -17.49 -21.79 -12.93
N PHE A 457 -18.29 -22.74 -13.38
CA PHE A 457 -17.96 -23.65 -14.47
C PHE A 457 -18.96 -23.44 -15.60
N ILE A 458 -18.49 -23.34 -16.83
CA ILE A 458 -19.35 -23.36 -18.02
C ILE A 458 -18.98 -24.59 -18.82
N ALA A 459 -19.94 -25.48 -19.05
CA ALA A 459 -19.72 -26.71 -19.81
C ALA A 459 -19.23 -26.37 -21.23
N PRO A 460 -17.98 -26.69 -21.59
CA PRO A 460 -17.44 -26.27 -22.89
C PRO A 460 -17.95 -27.14 -24.04
N THR A 461 -18.44 -28.35 -23.72
CA THR A 461 -19.04 -29.30 -24.65
C THR A 461 -20.25 -29.96 -24.01
N THR A 462 -21.11 -30.58 -24.81
CA THR A 462 -22.20 -31.40 -24.29
C THR A 462 -21.65 -32.77 -23.89
N GLY A 463 -21.99 -33.23 -22.70
CA GLY A 463 -21.47 -34.51 -22.22
C GLY A 463 -21.82 -34.84 -20.78
N THR A 464 -21.30 -35.99 -20.34
CA THR A 464 -21.39 -36.44 -18.96
C THR A 464 -20.21 -35.89 -18.16
N TYR A 465 -20.49 -35.27 -17.02
CA TYR A 465 -19.48 -34.72 -16.12
C TYR A 465 -19.57 -35.38 -14.74
N LYS A 466 -18.44 -35.82 -14.19
CA LYS A 466 -18.33 -36.27 -12.80
C LYS A 466 -18.02 -35.07 -11.92
N LEU A 467 -18.92 -34.79 -10.98
CA LEU A 467 -18.72 -33.79 -9.93
C LEU A 467 -18.10 -34.48 -8.72
N GLU A 468 -17.01 -33.94 -8.19
CA GLU A 468 -16.33 -34.43 -7.00
C GLU A 468 -16.03 -33.24 -6.08
N ILE A 469 -16.53 -33.29 -4.85
CA ILE A 469 -16.39 -32.17 -3.91
C ILE A 469 -16.04 -32.63 -2.49
N TRP A 470 -15.30 -31.78 -1.79
CA TRP A 470 -14.82 -32.00 -0.43
C TRP A 470 -15.15 -30.81 0.44
N GLY A 471 -15.82 -31.02 1.57
CA GLY A 471 -16.04 -30.00 2.59
C GLY A 471 -14.74 -29.65 3.31
N ALA A 472 -14.73 -28.54 4.07
CA ALA A 472 -13.55 -28.13 4.81
C ALA A 472 -13.50 -28.73 6.22
N GLN A 473 -12.28 -28.81 6.77
CA GLN A 473 -12.05 -29.17 8.16
C GLN A 473 -12.46 -28.03 9.11
N GLY A 474 -13.01 -28.38 10.28
CA GLY A 474 -13.21 -27.43 11.38
C GLY A 474 -11.91 -26.87 11.94
N ALA A 475 -12.00 -25.84 12.79
CA ALA A 475 -10.79 -25.26 13.37
C ALA A 475 -10.11 -26.27 14.30
N THR A 476 -8.79 -26.35 14.20
CA THR A 476 -7.93 -27.27 14.94
C THR A 476 -7.18 -26.47 15.99
N ASP A 477 -7.28 -26.91 17.24
CA ASP A 477 -6.55 -26.31 18.36
C ASP A 477 -5.14 -26.90 18.47
N SER A 478 -5.03 -28.23 18.52
CA SER A 478 -3.75 -28.94 18.62
C SER A 478 -3.68 -30.15 17.68
N THR A 479 -2.48 -30.71 17.50
CA THR A 479 -2.30 -31.94 16.70
C THR A 479 -3.02 -33.14 17.31
N THR A 480 -3.23 -33.14 18.63
CA THR A 480 -3.99 -34.16 19.35
C THR A 480 -5.50 -33.91 19.30
N TYR A 481 -5.94 -32.65 19.32
CA TYR A 481 -7.36 -32.25 19.32
C TYR A 481 -7.66 -31.34 18.14
N HIS A 482 -8.12 -31.97 17.06
CA HIS A 482 -8.36 -31.32 15.78
C HIS A 482 -9.86 -31.15 15.48
N GLY A 483 -10.15 -30.16 14.63
CA GLY A 483 -11.48 -29.99 14.08
C GLY A 483 -11.89 -31.21 13.26
N GLY A 484 -13.20 -31.43 13.15
CA GLY A 484 -13.75 -32.52 12.35
C GLY A 484 -13.34 -32.38 10.90
N TYR A 485 -13.10 -33.50 10.22
CA TYR A 485 -12.73 -33.49 8.81
C TYR A 485 -13.94 -33.15 7.93
N GLY A 486 -13.70 -32.57 6.76
CA GLY A 486 -14.76 -32.34 5.78
C GLY A 486 -15.09 -33.61 5.00
N GLY A 487 -16.37 -33.79 4.66
CA GLY A 487 -16.84 -34.94 3.91
C GLY A 487 -16.46 -34.91 2.43
N TYR A 488 -16.66 -36.02 1.73
CA TYR A 488 -16.54 -36.14 0.28
C TYR A 488 -17.90 -36.49 -0.34
N SER A 489 -18.21 -35.95 -1.51
CA SER A 489 -19.43 -36.28 -2.25
C SER A 489 -19.14 -36.29 -3.75
N SER A 490 -19.73 -37.24 -4.46
CA SER A 490 -19.61 -37.33 -5.91
C SER A 490 -20.91 -37.73 -6.60
N GLY A 491 -21.00 -37.42 -7.89
CA GLY A 491 -22.06 -37.87 -8.78
C GLY A 491 -21.84 -37.39 -10.22
N ASP A 492 -22.42 -38.12 -11.18
CA ASP A 492 -22.36 -37.80 -12.59
C ASP A 492 -23.60 -37.00 -13.02
N ILE A 493 -23.40 -35.96 -13.84
CA ILE A 493 -24.45 -35.10 -14.39
C ILE A 493 -24.31 -34.97 -15.91
N GLN A 494 -25.43 -34.87 -16.62
CA GLN A 494 -25.44 -34.48 -18.02
C GLN A 494 -25.51 -32.96 -18.14
N LEU A 495 -24.58 -32.37 -18.87
CA LEU A 495 -24.57 -30.94 -19.17
C LEU A 495 -24.55 -30.71 -20.67
N ILE A 496 -25.28 -29.70 -21.11
CA ILE A 496 -25.23 -29.19 -22.48
C ILE A 496 -24.18 -28.09 -22.54
N LYS A 497 -23.50 -27.97 -23.67
CA LYS A 497 -22.57 -26.87 -23.91
C LYS A 497 -23.20 -25.52 -23.55
N GLY A 498 -22.49 -24.76 -22.71
CA GLY A 498 -22.93 -23.45 -22.21
C GLY A 498 -23.67 -23.51 -20.86
N ASP A 499 -24.03 -24.69 -20.36
CA ASP A 499 -24.60 -24.82 -19.02
C ASP A 499 -23.62 -24.29 -17.97
N LYS A 500 -24.13 -23.44 -17.07
CA LYS A 500 -23.34 -22.80 -16.03
C LYS A 500 -23.62 -23.43 -14.67
N LEU A 501 -22.57 -23.83 -13.96
CA LEU A 501 -22.59 -24.26 -12.58
C LEU A 501 -21.86 -23.25 -11.70
N PHE A 502 -22.35 -23.05 -10.49
CA PHE A 502 -21.76 -22.18 -9.47
C PHE A 502 -21.17 -23.04 -8.37
N ILE A 503 -19.93 -22.75 -7.99
CA ILE A 503 -19.11 -23.58 -7.13
C ILE A 503 -18.67 -22.73 -5.95
N TYR A 504 -18.87 -23.28 -4.77
CA TYR A 504 -18.53 -22.65 -3.50
C TYR A 504 -17.68 -23.63 -2.71
N VAL A 505 -16.43 -23.27 -2.47
CA VAL A 505 -15.46 -24.16 -1.80
C VAL A 505 -15.30 -23.75 -0.35
N GLY A 506 -15.29 -24.72 0.56
CA GLY A 506 -15.16 -24.51 2.00
C GLY A 506 -13.78 -24.05 2.47
N GLU A 507 -13.74 -23.12 3.41
CA GLU A 507 -12.60 -22.65 4.17
C GLU A 507 -12.44 -23.51 5.42
N LYS A 508 -11.19 -23.78 5.81
CA LYS A 508 -10.89 -24.37 7.10
C LYS A 508 -11.35 -23.44 8.23
N GLY A 509 -11.86 -24.04 9.32
CA GLY A 509 -12.19 -23.29 10.52
C GLY A 509 -11.01 -22.52 11.13
N LYS A 510 -11.34 -21.43 11.82
CA LYS A 510 -10.41 -20.49 12.46
C LYS A 510 -10.58 -20.49 13.98
N ASN A 511 -9.50 -20.17 14.69
CA ASN A 511 -9.46 -20.06 16.14
C ASN A 511 -9.49 -18.60 16.58
N ILE A 512 -10.01 -18.32 17.77
CA ILE A 512 -9.81 -17.06 18.49
C ILE A 512 -9.40 -17.35 19.94
N ASN A 513 -8.36 -16.68 20.43
CA ASN A 513 -7.86 -16.88 21.78
C ASN A 513 -8.47 -15.86 22.75
N THR A 514 -9.35 -16.30 23.63
CA THR A 514 -10.14 -15.39 24.47
C THR A 514 -9.34 -14.64 25.53
N SER A 515 -8.09 -15.03 25.85
CA SER A 515 -7.24 -14.26 26.77
C SER A 515 -6.37 -13.22 26.07
N LYS A 516 -6.42 -13.16 24.74
CA LYS A 516 -5.60 -12.25 23.93
C LYS A 516 -6.42 -11.42 22.95
N GLU A 517 -7.57 -11.94 22.52
CA GLU A 517 -8.31 -11.46 21.36
C GLU A 517 -9.81 -11.36 21.66
N THR A 518 -10.45 -10.37 21.05
CA THR A 518 -11.91 -10.21 20.99
C THR A 518 -12.32 -10.16 19.51
N GLY A 519 -13.53 -10.59 19.19
CA GLY A 519 -14.02 -10.59 17.81
C GLY A 519 -14.89 -11.79 17.47
N GLU A 520 -15.20 -11.92 16.19
CA GLU A 520 -15.94 -13.06 15.63
C GLU A 520 -15.11 -13.71 14.53
N VAL A 521 -14.97 -15.03 14.59
CA VAL A 521 -14.33 -15.82 13.53
C VAL A 521 -15.30 -16.85 12.98
N PHE A 522 -15.24 -17.04 11.67
CA PHE A 522 -16.06 -18.01 10.94
C PHE A 522 -15.30 -18.48 9.69
N ALA A 523 -15.80 -19.58 9.10
CA ALA A 523 -15.28 -20.14 7.87
C ALA A 523 -16.28 -19.99 6.73
N TYR A 524 -15.82 -19.47 5.59
CA TYR A 524 -16.63 -19.42 4.37
C TYR A 524 -16.77 -20.81 3.73
N PRO A 525 -17.84 -21.12 2.98
CA PRO A 525 -19.17 -20.65 3.23
C PRO A 525 -19.79 -21.47 4.38
N ASN A 526 -20.67 -20.81 5.12
CA ASN A 526 -21.62 -21.46 6.02
C ASN A 526 -21.06 -22.22 7.23
N GLY A 527 -19.78 -22.09 7.56
CA GLY A 527 -19.24 -22.59 8.83
C GLY A 527 -19.86 -21.86 10.03
N GLY A 528 -20.06 -22.57 11.13
CA GLY A 528 -20.56 -22.00 12.38
C GLY A 528 -19.56 -21.01 12.98
N ALA A 529 -20.01 -19.79 13.25
CA ALA A 529 -19.18 -18.73 13.82
C ALA A 529 -19.04 -18.86 15.34
N VAL A 530 -17.92 -18.37 15.87
CA VAL A 530 -17.71 -18.17 17.31
C VAL A 530 -17.35 -16.72 17.57
N LYS A 531 -17.89 -16.15 18.66
CA LYS A 531 -17.74 -14.74 19.02
C LYS A 531 -17.39 -14.56 20.49
N THR A 532 -16.37 -13.74 20.75
CA THR A 532 -15.98 -13.26 22.09
C THR A 532 -16.02 -11.73 22.13
N LEU A 533 -16.60 -11.17 23.20
CA LEU A 533 -16.74 -9.71 23.39
C LEU A 533 -15.73 -9.13 24.38
N ASN A 534 -15.13 -9.96 25.24
CA ASN A 534 -14.26 -9.51 26.31
C ASN A 534 -13.03 -10.42 26.37
N ILE A 535 -11.89 -9.83 26.76
CA ILE A 535 -10.71 -10.60 27.12
C ILE A 535 -11.00 -11.28 28.46
N GLY A 536 -10.97 -12.61 28.47
CA GLY A 536 -11.17 -13.42 29.67
C GLY A 536 -9.86 -13.71 30.40
N ASP A 537 -9.95 -13.99 31.69
CA ASP A 537 -8.78 -14.29 32.55
C ASP A 537 -8.12 -15.65 32.28
N HIS A 538 -8.69 -16.46 31.37
CA HIS A 538 -8.28 -17.83 31.11
C HIS A 538 -7.87 -18.01 29.64
N TYR A 539 -6.76 -18.71 29.41
CA TYR A 539 -6.32 -19.12 28.08
C TYR A 539 -7.30 -20.15 27.51
N MET A 540 -8.18 -19.71 26.61
CA MET A 540 -9.18 -20.57 25.97
C MET A 540 -9.20 -20.30 24.48
N ILE A 541 -9.33 -21.37 23.69
CA ILE A 541 -9.41 -21.30 22.24
C ILE A 541 -10.83 -21.63 21.82
N TYR A 542 -11.49 -20.66 21.18
CA TYR A 542 -12.77 -20.89 20.53
C TYR A 542 -12.56 -21.16 19.05
N SER A 543 -13.25 -22.18 18.55
CA SER A 543 -12.98 -22.77 17.24
C SER A 543 -14.20 -22.69 16.34
N SER A 544 -14.11 -22.02 15.19
CA SER A 544 -15.20 -22.04 14.23
C SER A 544 -15.36 -23.42 13.57
N GLY A 545 -16.56 -23.69 13.05
CA GLY A 545 -16.77 -24.81 12.15
C GLY A 545 -16.11 -24.56 10.79
N GLY A 546 -15.87 -25.63 10.03
CA GLY A 546 -15.39 -25.58 8.65
C GLY A 546 -16.55 -25.33 7.68
N GLY A 547 -16.23 -24.69 6.56
CA GLY A 547 -17.20 -24.42 5.51
C GLY A 547 -17.65 -25.67 4.74
N SER A 548 -18.87 -25.65 4.23
CA SER A 548 -19.34 -26.65 3.26
C SER A 548 -18.78 -26.36 1.88
N THR A 549 -18.63 -27.39 1.04
CA THR A 549 -18.46 -27.19 -0.40
C THR A 549 -19.74 -27.57 -1.11
N HIS A 550 -20.21 -26.77 -2.07
CA HIS A 550 -21.42 -27.08 -2.83
C HIS A 550 -21.35 -26.61 -4.29
N ILE A 551 -22.16 -27.26 -5.12
CA ILE A 551 -22.38 -26.88 -6.52
C ILE A 551 -23.87 -26.72 -6.76
N SER A 552 -24.26 -25.62 -7.43
CA SER A 552 -25.64 -25.31 -7.82
C SER A 552 -25.72 -24.81 -9.26
N ASN A 553 -26.90 -24.88 -9.87
CA ASN A 553 -27.15 -24.29 -11.20
C ASN A 553 -27.61 -22.82 -11.16
N ILE A 554 -27.77 -22.25 -9.97
CA ILE A 554 -27.98 -20.82 -9.73
C ILE A 554 -27.01 -20.31 -8.68
N SER A 555 -26.65 -19.04 -8.79
CA SER A 555 -25.78 -18.34 -7.83
C SER A 555 -26.45 -18.26 -6.46
N GLY A 556 -25.66 -18.50 -5.40
CA GLY A 556 -26.06 -18.32 -4.02
C GLY A 556 -25.48 -19.34 -3.05
N LEU A 557 -25.31 -18.91 -1.80
CA LEU A 557 -25.05 -19.80 -0.67
C LEU A 557 -26.27 -20.69 -0.41
N ILE A 558 -26.05 -21.92 0.09
CA ILE A 558 -27.13 -22.89 0.40
C ILE A 558 -28.26 -22.24 1.22
N SER A 559 -27.93 -21.41 2.22
CA SER A 559 -28.92 -20.74 3.07
C SER A 559 -29.92 -19.88 2.29
N ASN A 560 -29.51 -19.33 1.15
CA ASN A 560 -30.33 -18.46 0.31
C ASN A 560 -31.19 -19.26 -0.67
N LEU A 561 -30.91 -20.56 -0.83
CA LEU A 561 -31.56 -21.46 -1.79
C LEU A 561 -32.65 -22.33 -1.14
N LYS A 562 -33.16 -21.93 0.04
CA LYS A 562 -34.13 -22.72 0.83
C LYS A 562 -35.41 -23.05 0.07
N ASP A 563 -35.88 -22.12 -0.76
CA ASP A 563 -37.10 -22.27 -1.56
C ASP A 563 -36.80 -22.83 -2.97
N GLN A 564 -35.53 -23.00 -3.31
CA GLN A 564 -35.05 -23.48 -4.61
C GLN A 564 -34.16 -24.72 -4.45
N LYS A 565 -34.47 -25.62 -3.51
CA LYS A 565 -33.59 -26.77 -3.19
C LYS A 565 -33.16 -27.61 -4.39
N ASN A 566 -34.01 -27.69 -5.43
CA ASN A 566 -33.71 -28.41 -6.67
C ASN A 566 -32.56 -27.79 -7.49
N SER A 567 -32.17 -26.54 -7.21
CA SER A 567 -31.02 -25.89 -7.82
C SER A 567 -29.68 -26.32 -7.23
N ILE A 568 -29.70 -26.87 -6.00
CA ILE A 568 -28.53 -27.43 -5.33
C ILE A 568 -28.30 -28.81 -5.92
N LEU A 569 -27.16 -29.01 -6.58
CA LEU A 569 -26.82 -30.27 -7.22
C LEU A 569 -26.18 -31.23 -6.20
N ILE A 570 -25.13 -30.76 -5.53
CA ILE A 570 -24.32 -31.58 -4.62
C ILE A 570 -23.72 -30.74 -3.48
N VAL A 571 -23.63 -31.32 -2.27
CA VAL A 571 -23.02 -30.69 -1.08
C VAL A 571 -22.13 -31.68 -0.35
N ALA A 572 -20.94 -31.25 0.04
CA ALA A 572 -20.07 -31.93 0.99
C ALA A 572 -19.98 -31.11 2.27
N GLY A 573 -20.40 -31.70 3.39
CA GLY A 573 -20.44 -31.03 4.69
C GLY A 573 -19.05 -30.75 5.25
N GLY A 574 -18.91 -29.59 5.91
CA GLY A 574 -17.74 -29.22 6.69
C GLY A 574 -17.77 -29.83 8.09
N GLY A 575 -16.60 -29.98 8.71
CA GLY A 575 -16.48 -30.48 10.07
C GLY A 575 -16.69 -29.40 11.15
N GLY A 576 -17.11 -29.81 12.34
CA GLY A 576 -17.25 -28.94 13.51
C GLY A 576 -15.91 -28.52 14.11
N GLY A 577 -15.89 -27.38 14.80
CA GLY A 577 -14.71 -26.89 15.52
C GLY A 577 -14.37 -27.74 16.75
N ALA A 578 -13.07 -27.84 17.06
CA ALA A 578 -12.58 -28.51 18.26
C ALA A 578 -12.69 -27.62 19.52
N CYS A 579 -12.63 -28.22 20.70
CA CYS A 579 -12.59 -27.52 21.97
C CYS A 579 -11.66 -28.27 22.94
N THR A 580 -10.86 -27.53 23.69
CA THR A 580 -9.93 -28.05 24.71
C THR A 580 -10.24 -27.53 26.13
N TRP A 581 -11.44 -27.01 26.33
CA TRP A 581 -11.86 -26.34 27.57
C TRP A 581 -11.84 -27.27 28.81
N TRP A 582 -11.37 -26.80 29.97
CA TRP A 582 -11.30 -27.52 31.28
C TRP A 582 -10.95 -29.02 31.23
N LYS A 583 -9.95 -29.40 30.43
CA LYS A 583 -9.52 -30.81 30.23
C LYS A 583 -10.54 -31.70 29.50
N ILE A 584 -11.44 -31.08 28.74
CA ILE A 584 -12.33 -31.80 27.81
C ILE A 584 -11.70 -31.77 26.45
N GLU A 585 -11.25 -32.96 26.09
CA GLU A 585 -10.37 -33.26 25.01
C GLU A 585 -11.17 -34.13 24.04
N ASP A 586 -11.82 -33.50 23.06
CA ASP A 586 -12.62 -34.18 22.04
C ASP A 586 -12.41 -33.55 20.66
N HIS A 587 -12.53 -34.37 19.62
CA HIS A 587 -12.45 -33.91 18.25
C HIS A 587 -13.76 -33.25 17.82
N GLY A 588 -13.68 -32.32 16.87
CA GLY A 588 -14.88 -31.86 16.19
C GLY A 588 -15.54 -33.01 15.41
N GLY A 589 -16.87 -33.01 15.35
CA GLY A 589 -17.63 -33.93 14.51
C GLY A 589 -17.29 -33.70 13.03
N SER A 590 -16.99 -34.77 12.30
CA SER A 590 -16.69 -34.72 10.87
C SER A 590 -17.95 -34.47 10.04
N GLY A 591 -17.80 -33.70 8.97
CA GLY A 591 -18.88 -33.40 8.03
C GLY A 591 -19.04 -34.48 6.96
N GLY A 592 -20.15 -34.39 6.22
CA GLY A 592 -20.47 -35.29 5.11
C GLY A 592 -21.51 -36.35 5.45
N GLY A 593 -21.73 -37.24 4.50
CA GLY A 593 -22.79 -38.25 4.59
C GLY A 593 -24.20 -37.67 4.61
N TYR A 594 -25.21 -38.52 4.70
CA TYR A 594 -26.59 -38.06 4.87
C TYR A 594 -26.84 -37.44 6.24
N ILE A 595 -25.98 -37.76 7.20
CA ILE A 595 -25.86 -37.16 8.52
C ILE A 595 -24.37 -37.07 8.86
N GLY A 596 -23.93 -35.90 9.32
CA GLY A 596 -22.56 -35.72 9.82
C GLY A 596 -22.30 -36.51 11.10
N THR A 597 -21.15 -36.32 11.74
CA THR A 597 -20.87 -36.97 13.03
C THR A 597 -21.10 -36.04 14.23
N THR A 598 -21.64 -36.63 15.28
CA THR A 598 -21.88 -36.02 16.60
C THR A 598 -20.61 -36.17 17.46
N THR A 599 -20.38 -35.25 18.39
CA THR A 599 -19.27 -35.36 19.35
C THR A 599 -19.65 -36.23 20.56
N SER A 600 -18.64 -36.70 21.28
CA SER A 600 -18.79 -37.72 22.33
C SER A 600 -18.75 -37.14 23.74
N LYS A 601 -18.09 -35.99 23.92
CA LYS A 601 -17.92 -35.34 25.22
C LYS A 601 -18.32 -33.87 25.19
N ASN A 602 -19.02 -33.43 26.24
CA ASN A 602 -19.30 -32.04 26.53
C ASN A 602 -19.08 -31.73 28.01
N TYR A 603 -18.80 -30.47 28.35
CA TYR A 603 -18.54 -30.05 29.72
C TYR A 603 -19.69 -30.31 30.66
N THR A 604 -19.44 -31.05 31.75
CA THR A 604 -20.36 -31.29 32.86
C THR A 604 -20.23 -30.17 33.89
N ASN A 605 -21.32 -29.47 34.19
CA ASN A 605 -21.35 -28.46 35.25
C ASN A 605 -22.34 -28.87 36.34
N GLY A 606 -21.82 -29.37 37.46
CA GLY A 606 -22.61 -29.83 38.60
C GLY A 606 -23.58 -30.97 38.25
N ASN A 607 -24.80 -30.92 38.80
CA ASN A 607 -25.85 -31.94 38.62
C ASN A 607 -26.70 -31.77 37.33
N THR A 608 -26.26 -30.94 36.39
CA THR A 608 -27.04 -30.59 35.19
C THR A 608 -26.76 -31.57 34.05
N ILE A 609 -27.82 -32.10 33.40
CA ILE A 609 -27.70 -32.97 32.23
C ILE A 609 -27.30 -32.11 31.02
N ASN A 610 -26.09 -32.33 30.49
CA ASN A 610 -25.58 -31.62 29.32
C ASN A 610 -25.69 -32.49 28.07
N PHE A 611 -26.24 -31.92 27.00
CA PHE A 611 -26.42 -32.62 25.74
C PHE A 611 -25.21 -32.42 24.83
N ASN A 612 -24.77 -33.49 24.15
CA ASN A 612 -23.80 -33.39 23.07
C ASN A 612 -24.47 -32.72 21.86
N PRO A 613 -23.76 -31.83 21.14
CA PRO A 613 -24.29 -31.28 19.90
C PRO A 613 -24.50 -32.40 18.89
N THR A 614 -25.64 -32.40 18.21
CA THR A 614 -25.94 -33.41 17.20
C THR A 614 -25.52 -32.94 15.82
N ALA A 615 -25.22 -33.89 14.94
CA ALA A 615 -24.89 -33.62 13.55
C ALA A 615 -26.09 -33.08 12.74
N GLY A 616 -25.78 -32.34 11.69
CA GLY A 616 -26.76 -31.98 10.66
C GLY A 616 -27.11 -33.20 9.83
N SER A 617 -28.39 -33.33 9.46
CA SER A 617 -28.91 -34.36 8.55
C SER A 617 -29.35 -33.74 7.21
N GLN A 618 -29.81 -34.54 6.25
CA GLN A 618 -30.44 -34.01 5.03
C GLN A 618 -31.84 -33.41 5.25
N SER A 619 -32.44 -33.57 6.43
CA SER A 619 -33.79 -33.09 6.75
C SER A 619 -33.83 -31.96 7.78
N SER A 620 -32.81 -31.85 8.63
CA SER A 620 -32.78 -30.88 9.74
C SER A 620 -31.35 -30.54 10.15
N GLY A 621 -31.17 -29.34 10.69
CA GLY A 621 -29.93 -28.96 11.35
C GLY A 621 -29.73 -29.70 12.66
N GLY A 622 -28.46 -29.84 13.03
CA GLY A 622 -28.06 -30.44 14.29
C GLY A 622 -28.40 -29.54 15.49
N SER A 623 -28.79 -30.14 16.61
CA SER A 623 -29.04 -29.44 17.86
C SER A 623 -27.72 -29.02 18.50
N GLY A 624 -27.66 -27.81 19.05
CA GLY A 624 -26.50 -27.38 19.84
C GLY A 624 -26.33 -28.21 21.12
N GLY A 625 -25.14 -28.14 21.73
CA GLY A 625 -24.82 -28.81 23.00
C GLY A 625 -24.30 -27.84 24.08
N GLY A 626 -24.34 -28.25 25.35
CA GLY A 626 -23.82 -27.48 26.50
C GLY A 626 -24.79 -27.36 27.68
N ASN A 627 -24.45 -26.55 28.70
CA ASN A 627 -25.31 -26.30 29.87
C ASN A 627 -26.40 -25.27 29.58
N LEU A 628 -27.64 -25.65 29.91
CA LEU A 628 -28.87 -24.91 29.66
C LEU A 628 -29.15 -23.70 30.56
N TYR A 629 -28.47 -23.47 31.71
CA TYR A 629 -28.76 -22.41 32.71
C TYR A 629 -30.01 -21.52 32.44
N GLY A 630 -31.22 -22.10 32.52
CA GLY A 630 -32.49 -21.39 32.34
C GLY A 630 -32.78 -20.76 30.96
N ASN A 631 -31.97 -21.00 29.93
CA ASN A 631 -32.17 -20.46 28.57
C ASN A 631 -33.21 -21.26 27.77
N ASN A 632 -34.00 -20.55 26.95
CA ASN A 632 -35.04 -21.12 26.10
C ASN A 632 -34.45 -22.12 25.07
N PRO A 633 -34.92 -23.38 24.99
CA PRO A 633 -34.49 -24.38 24.01
C PRO A 633 -34.59 -23.93 22.54
N ALA A 634 -35.48 -23.00 22.22
CA ALA A 634 -35.65 -22.44 20.87
C ALA A 634 -34.51 -21.48 20.44
N SER A 635 -33.61 -21.09 21.36
CA SER A 635 -32.48 -20.17 21.13
C SER A 635 -31.13 -20.86 20.97
N TRP A 636 -31.13 -22.18 20.78
CA TRP A 636 -29.90 -22.96 20.81
C TRP A 636 -29.09 -22.83 19.53
N LEU A 637 -27.78 -23.05 19.68
CA LEU A 637 -26.73 -22.96 18.66
C LEU A 637 -26.88 -24.07 17.60
N ASN A 638 -28.10 -24.30 17.15
CA ASN A 638 -28.49 -25.32 16.22
C ASN A 638 -27.98 -24.95 14.84
N GLY A 639 -27.56 -25.95 14.08
CA GLY A 639 -27.42 -25.79 12.65
C GLY A 639 -28.76 -25.43 12.01
N LYS A 640 -28.69 -24.72 10.88
CA LYS A 640 -29.83 -24.40 10.03
C LYS A 640 -29.55 -24.92 8.61
N PHE A 641 -30.51 -24.73 7.72
CA PHE A 641 -30.30 -24.99 6.30
C PHE A 641 -29.10 -24.19 5.79
N GLY A 642 -28.10 -24.87 5.23
CA GLY A 642 -26.82 -24.28 4.82
C GLY A 642 -25.83 -24.05 5.97
N ILE A 643 -26.29 -23.46 7.08
CA ILE A 643 -25.42 -22.82 8.09
C ILE A 643 -25.15 -23.71 9.30
N GLY A 644 -23.87 -23.87 9.66
CA GLY A 644 -23.43 -24.48 10.91
C GLY A 644 -23.86 -23.67 12.14
N GLY A 645 -24.19 -24.36 13.24
CA GLY A 645 -24.56 -23.74 14.49
C GLY A 645 -23.47 -22.81 15.03
N GLY A 646 -23.84 -21.68 15.64
CA GLY A 646 -22.87 -20.73 16.19
C GLY A 646 -23.45 -19.33 16.38
N SER A 647 -22.59 -18.35 16.65
CA SER A 647 -22.97 -16.96 16.94
C SER A 647 -23.76 -16.31 15.80
N LYS A 648 -23.48 -16.69 14.55
CA LYS A 648 -24.21 -16.23 13.35
C LYS A 648 -25.70 -16.63 13.33
N VAL A 649 -26.08 -17.64 14.10
CA VAL A 649 -27.45 -18.18 14.11
C VAL A 649 -28.33 -17.52 15.18
N THR A 650 -27.75 -17.13 16.32
CA THR A 650 -28.47 -16.71 17.54
C THR A 650 -27.93 -15.44 18.20
N ASN A 651 -26.86 -14.82 17.65
CA ASN A 651 -26.10 -13.71 18.26
C ASN A 651 -25.53 -14.02 19.67
N THR A 652 -25.52 -15.28 20.07
CA THR A 652 -24.97 -15.72 21.35
C THR A 652 -23.45 -15.59 21.36
N VAL A 653 -22.91 -15.09 22.48
CA VAL A 653 -21.47 -14.90 22.69
C VAL A 653 -20.91 -15.99 23.59
N ASN A 654 -19.59 -16.17 23.58
CA ASN A 654 -18.86 -17.15 24.39
C ASN A 654 -19.19 -18.61 24.07
N ILE A 655 -19.33 -18.91 22.78
CA ILE A 655 -19.49 -20.27 22.23
C ILE A 655 -18.10 -20.87 22.05
N SER A 656 -17.86 -22.06 22.61
CA SER A 656 -16.54 -22.68 22.53
C SER A 656 -16.23 -23.26 21.15
N SER A 657 -17.24 -23.77 20.45
CA SER A 657 -17.03 -24.29 19.10
C SER A 657 -18.25 -24.15 18.18
N GLY A 658 -17.99 -23.81 16.92
CA GLY A 658 -18.97 -23.68 15.84
C GLY A 658 -19.21 -24.99 15.10
N GLY A 659 -20.46 -25.28 14.76
CA GLY A 659 -20.84 -26.45 13.96
C GLY A 659 -20.38 -26.35 12.50
N GLY A 660 -20.12 -27.47 11.86
CA GLY A 660 -19.73 -27.51 10.45
C GLY A 660 -20.88 -27.12 9.51
N GLY A 661 -20.57 -26.45 8.40
CA GLY A 661 -21.53 -26.14 7.34
C GLY A 661 -22.01 -27.41 6.62
N GLY A 662 -23.16 -27.37 5.96
CA GLY A 662 -23.67 -28.53 5.21
C GLY A 662 -25.00 -28.24 4.53
N PHE A 663 -25.63 -29.26 3.94
CA PHE A 663 -27.01 -29.09 3.44
C PHE A 663 -27.94 -28.66 4.58
N TYR A 664 -27.74 -29.27 5.75
CA TYR A 664 -27.98 -28.62 7.01
C TYR A 664 -26.72 -28.68 7.87
N GLY A 665 -26.43 -27.60 8.58
CA GLY A 665 -25.26 -27.51 9.44
C GLY A 665 -25.36 -28.38 10.70
N GLY A 666 -24.20 -28.69 11.27
CA GLY A 666 -24.10 -29.34 12.59
C GLY A 666 -24.38 -28.38 13.73
N GLY A 667 -24.72 -28.91 14.91
CA GLY A 667 -24.88 -28.12 16.13
C GLY A 667 -23.55 -27.60 16.67
N ALA A 668 -23.56 -26.37 17.20
CA ALA A 668 -22.44 -25.80 17.94
C ALA A 668 -22.44 -26.24 19.41
N SER A 669 -21.37 -25.96 20.13
CA SER A 669 -21.24 -26.34 21.53
C SER A 669 -20.82 -25.20 22.44
N TRP A 670 -21.43 -25.15 23.62
CA TRP A 670 -20.98 -24.38 24.78
C TRP A 670 -20.27 -25.31 25.75
N GLY A 671 -18.94 -25.28 25.74
CA GLY A 671 -18.09 -26.07 26.61
C GLY A 671 -17.62 -27.42 26.04
N GLY A 672 -17.77 -27.64 24.75
CA GLY A 672 -17.28 -28.86 24.09
C GLY A 672 -16.99 -28.62 22.61
N SER A 673 -16.65 -29.70 21.90
CA SER A 673 -16.46 -29.70 20.45
C SER A 673 -17.81 -29.77 19.73
N ALA A 674 -17.89 -29.19 18.53
CA ALA A 674 -19.12 -29.06 17.77
C ALA A 674 -19.28 -30.19 16.74
N ALA A 675 -20.50 -30.38 16.25
CA ALA A 675 -20.83 -31.45 15.30
C ALA A 675 -20.63 -31.04 13.83
N GLY A 676 -20.49 -32.04 12.95
CA GLY A 676 -20.34 -31.83 11.51
C GLY A 676 -21.67 -31.60 10.79
N GLY A 677 -21.62 -30.92 9.64
CA GLY A 677 -22.77 -30.73 8.75
C GLY A 677 -22.97 -31.90 7.78
N SER A 678 -24.19 -32.04 7.25
CA SER A 678 -24.53 -33.09 6.27
C SER A 678 -24.03 -32.75 4.86
N GLY A 679 -23.77 -33.79 4.08
CA GLY A 679 -23.73 -33.70 2.62
C GLY A 679 -25.13 -33.78 1.99
N TYR A 680 -25.18 -33.67 0.66
CA TYR A 680 -26.40 -33.86 -0.12
C TYR A 680 -26.08 -34.34 -1.53
N ILE A 681 -26.75 -35.42 -1.95
CA ILE A 681 -26.72 -35.99 -3.30
C ILE A 681 -28.14 -36.32 -3.80
N GLY A 682 -29.17 -35.74 -3.18
CA GLY A 682 -30.56 -36.08 -3.44
C GLY A 682 -31.10 -35.59 -4.78
N ASN A 683 -30.36 -34.74 -5.50
CA ASN A 683 -30.81 -34.16 -6.76
C ASN A 683 -31.01 -35.25 -7.84
N SER A 684 -32.11 -35.18 -8.57
CA SER A 684 -32.47 -36.16 -9.61
C SER A 684 -31.62 -36.04 -10.88
N LEU A 685 -30.94 -34.91 -11.09
CA LEU A 685 -30.00 -34.72 -12.20
C LEU A 685 -28.70 -35.51 -12.02
N LEU A 686 -28.42 -36.00 -10.81
CA LEU A 686 -27.25 -36.81 -10.52
C LEU A 686 -27.52 -38.32 -10.67
N SER A 687 -26.57 -39.00 -11.30
CA SER A 687 -26.41 -40.45 -11.35
C SER A 687 -25.08 -40.87 -10.71
N ASN A 688 -24.83 -42.17 -10.52
CA ASN A 688 -23.57 -42.72 -9.97
C ASN A 688 -23.04 -41.99 -8.72
N LYS A 689 -23.95 -41.65 -7.81
CA LYS A 689 -23.68 -40.75 -6.69
C LYS A 689 -23.42 -41.46 -5.37
N ALA A 690 -22.53 -40.89 -4.58
CA ALA A 690 -22.18 -41.39 -3.24
C ALA A 690 -21.59 -40.27 -2.37
N MET A 691 -21.74 -40.41 -1.06
CA MET A 691 -21.07 -39.58 -0.05
C MET A 691 -20.15 -40.46 0.79
N TYR A 692 -19.03 -39.88 1.24
CA TYR A 692 -18.10 -40.51 2.15
C TYR A 692 -17.81 -39.56 3.31
N CYS A 693 -17.82 -40.09 4.53
CA CYS A 693 -17.52 -39.34 5.74
C CYS A 693 -16.71 -40.16 6.72
N TYR A 694 -15.96 -39.47 7.57
CA TYR A 694 -15.06 -40.09 8.53
C TYR A 694 -15.82 -40.69 9.71
N ASN A 695 -15.71 -42.01 9.90
CA ASN A 695 -16.34 -42.76 11.01
C ASN A 695 -17.83 -42.40 11.24
N CYS A 696 -18.61 -42.35 10.17
CA CYS A 696 -19.99 -41.86 10.18
C CYS A 696 -21.03 -42.97 9.97
N GLN A 697 -22.29 -42.60 10.11
CA GLN A 697 -23.42 -43.50 9.87
C GLN A 697 -23.63 -43.73 8.37
N GLU A 698 -23.74 -44.99 7.97
CA GLU A 698 -23.91 -45.38 6.57
C GLU A 698 -25.38 -45.38 6.13
N SER A 699 -25.58 -45.30 4.82
CA SER A 699 -26.88 -45.48 4.18
C SER A 699 -26.71 -46.14 2.81
N LYS A 700 -27.67 -46.99 2.44
CA LYS A 700 -27.71 -47.70 1.16
C LYS A 700 -28.70 -47.08 0.16
N ASP A 701 -29.54 -46.13 0.58
CA ASP A 701 -30.55 -45.53 -0.29
C ASP A 701 -29.90 -44.61 -1.33
N ILE A 702 -30.37 -44.64 -2.58
CA ILE A 702 -29.71 -43.94 -3.70
C ILE A 702 -29.57 -42.42 -3.45
N SER A 703 -30.57 -41.78 -2.84
CA SER A 703 -30.56 -40.33 -2.55
C SER A 703 -29.74 -39.94 -1.31
N THR A 704 -29.33 -40.92 -0.51
CA THR A 704 -28.61 -40.69 0.75
C THR A 704 -27.36 -41.58 0.91
N LYS A 705 -26.95 -42.27 -0.17
CA LYS A 705 -25.90 -43.30 -0.17
C LYS A 705 -24.64 -42.77 0.49
N THR A 706 -24.29 -43.35 1.63
CA THR A 706 -23.20 -42.90 2.49
C THR A 706 -22.36 -44.10 2.88
N ILE A 707 -21.05 -43.98 2.68
CA ILE A 707 -20.05 -44.99 3.03
C ILE A 707 -19.12 -44.40 4.07
N SER A 708 -18.91 -45.12 5.17
CA SER A 708 -17.98 -44.68 6.22
C SER A 708 -16.54 -44.97 5.79
N THR A 709 -15.63 -44.04 6.06
CA THR A 709 -14.21 -44.19 5.74
C THR A 709 -13.34 -43.82 6.94
N THR A 710 -12.17 -44.43 7.05
CA THR A 710 -11.11 -44.00 7.98
C THR A 710 -10.02 -43.19 7.26
N CYS A 711 -10.12 -43.04 5.94
CA CYS A 711 -9.15 -42.29 5.15
C CYS A 711 -9.34 -40.79 5.32
N THR A 712 -8.24 -40.09 5.62
CA THR A 712 -8.19 -38.62 5.61
C THR A 712 -6.99 -38.16 4.80
N SER A 713 -7.08 -36.99 4.17
CA SER A 713 -6.01 -36.47 3.33
C SER A 713 -6.01 -34.94 3.28
N ALA A 714 -4.81 -34.34 3.32
CA ALA A 714 -4.63 -32.91 3.05
C ALA A 714 -4.78 -32.59 1.56
N THR A 715 -4.39 -33.51 0.68
CA THR A 715 -4.61 -33.40 -0.76
C THR A 715 -5.97 -34.00 -1.15
N PRO A 716 -6.66 -33.49 -2.19
CA PRO A 716 -7.92 -34.06 -2.65
C PRO A 716 -7.72 -35.51 -3.12
N LYS A 717 -8.26 -36.45 -2.35
CA LYS A 717 -8.18 -37.88 -2.63
C LYS A 717 -9.59 -38.46 -2.62
N GLU A 718 -9.93 -39.17 -3.68
CA GLU A 718 -11.23 -39.83 -3.83
C GLU A 718 -11.53 -40.72 -2.62
N ASN A 719 -12.78 -40.67 -2.14
CA ASN A 719 -13.29 -41.46 -1.00
C ASN A 719 -12.62 -41.19 0.35
N CYS A 720 -11.80 -40.14 0.47
CA CYS A 720 -11.16 -39.73 1.72
C CYS A 720 -11.76 -38.41 2.22
N SER A 721 -11.89 -38.28 3.54
CA SER A 721 -12.29 -37.02 4.17
C SER A 721 -11.17 -35.99 4.10
N LYS A 722 -11.50 -34.71 4.00
CA LYS A 722 -10.56 -33.63 3.71
C LYS A 722 -10.02 -32.97 4.97
N GLN A 723 -8.70 -32.78 5.00
CA GLN A 723 -8.01 -31.92 5.95
C GLN A 723 -7.75 -30.55 5.31
N GLY A 724 -7.84 -29.47 6.09
CA GLY A 724 -7.70 -28.11 5.58
C GLY A 724 -8.93 -27.59 4.82
N ASN A 725 -8.69 -26.72 3.85
CA ASN A 725 -9.75 -26.18 2.99
C ASN A 725 -10.43 -27.30 2.19
N GLY A 726 -11.69 -27.06 1.80
CA GLY A 726 -12.42 -27.89 0.85
C GLY A 726 -11.80 -27.85 -0.54
N TYR A 727 -12.42 -28.57 -1.46
CA TYR A 727 -11.98 -28.65 -2.85
C TYR A 727 -13.13 -29.07 -3.75
N ALA A 728 -13.10 -28.69 -5.02
CA ALA A 728 -13.99 -29.25 -6.03
C ALA A 728 -13.24 -29.60 -7.32
N ARG A 729 -13.72 -30.64 -7.98
CA ARG A 729 -13.19 -31.12 -9.26
C ARG A 729 -14.35 -31.54 -10.15
N ILE A 730 -14.30 -31.12 -11.41
CA ILE A 730 -15.25 -31.53 -12.43
C ILE A 730 -14.44 -32.28 -13.50
N THR A 731 -14.87 -33.48 -13.85
CA THR A 731 -14.20 -34.31 -14.86
C THR A 731 -15.16 -34.58 -16.01
N LEU A 732 -14.77 -34.29 -17.26
CA LEU A 732 -15.53 -34.71 -18.43
C LEU A 732 -15.37 -36.22 -18.60
N VAL A 733 -16.43 -36.99 -18.40
CA VAL A 733 -16.41 -38.45 -18.47
C VAL A 733 -16.61 -38.92 -19.90
N ASN A 734 -17.53 -38.30 -20.63
CA ASN A 734 -17.79 -38.63 -22.02
C ASN A 734 -18.36 -37.42 -22.76
N VAL A 735 -18.00 -37.25 -24.03
CA VAL A 735 -18.62 -36.29 -24.95
C VAL A 735 -19.84 -36.94 -25.58
N SER A 736 -20.94 -36.19 -25.75
CA SER A 736 -22.16 -36.68 -26.41
C SER A 736 -22.24 -36.30 -27.88
#